data_AF-A0A0D8IWA6-F1
#
_entry.id   AF-A0A0D8IWA6-F1
#
_cell.length_a   1.000
_cell.length_b   1.000
_cell.length_c   1.000
_cell.angle_alpha   90.00
_cell.angle_beta   90.00
_cell.angle_gamma   90.00
#
_symmetry.space_group_name_H-M   'P 1'
#
loop_
_entity.id
_entity.type
_entity.pdbx_description
1 polymer ?
#
loop_
_entity_poly.entity_id
_entity_poly.type
_entity_poly.pdbx_seq_one_letter_code
_entity_poly.pdbx_strand_id
1 'polypeptide(L)'
;MKKIRRLLAVILICVFCVGVCPLASAAEPLPGSTDLYLLSENNSDGQAKLLGKTVTVEGIVTVASGVWHDQVNYFSIVTPRDSYRFGGGTLVYSPGNATQYKVGDRVVVTGTVVNGAYASDKGTTAIRTASSSDIQVRGSGVALPDAYPIYTDPLYEEVELDPGLRFEGMPVRVLGKVSDVAAEGTVRGFYVDGSRDGDYEDGAGRMQVKWYSYSGIESQVSQGDWVVVEGILMQSDASSPYTSGYYIRPSSSAGIQLITQDTVLRLSEAVRQKKDGTAALAGLSVTVHGVAAGPTGQWHESNTAFAMVSPRQTPGLDPVYPSGGLYVYGEGIAQPVARGDALTVTGVLGNAGYDGNVSLTPSTLTVTASEQPVLSEKFIYTDWSREQLQGLESTPVKIKGRVTAIKDTGITRTLTVDGSEDGNTTDGTGTMVVKVYSYSGLSLEGITVGEEVVVNGSLQKEAGAAPVGDYFVRPVEQLGIQRCSEHPARTLYVHLDGFRNDYVQREDWDTPVFDALISGGTRCTNAWGEYVSMTTANMTTLCTGAHTGTHQVPALAFYDKVNDRRVRFLQNYDVATVGEMFGSQGLLVGAIKQRKLQNRGADLFAEGGEIAETASQAVQMILHEDPDLMVVLFNETDSTAHKYGTSGPQIQAVVEQIDDALGQILDAYRQRGHAEALNVVLVGDHGMTEVHTNLTSTLSDVLDAVGIPYENAAVNIGPFREDTKLVYNLASGSAEIYFRKPLTQAEYDALIAGLEGITGVARVYTRSELDAMDTPQNLGDLVVDCAEGYAFSTSVAEHGAKAQQQIFMVFNGPTIKQGELYETECRSVDCVANILAVHGVPAEDTVDGAVLNGIYK
;
A
#
# COMPACT_ATOMS: atom_id res chain seq x y z
N MET A 1 54.02 -14.01 11.21
CA MET A 1 54.17 -13.77 9.76
C MET A 1 53.61 -14.86 8.82
N LYS A 2 53.45 -16.13 9.23
CA LYS A 2 52.76 -17.16 8.39
C LYS A 2 51.22 -17.19 8.50
N LYS A 3 50.62 -16.65 9.57
CA LYS A 3 49.15 -16.57 9.74
C LYS A 3 48.47 -15.42 8.96
N ILE A 4 49.20 -14.34 8.64
CA ILE A 4 48.66 -13.19 7.89
C ILE A 4 48.59 -13.47 6.38
N ARG A 5 49.45 -14.35 5.85
CA ARG A 5 49.44 -14.71 4.41
C ARG A 5 48.34 -15.71 4.01
N ARG A 6 47.74 -16.45 4.95
CA ARG A 6 46.61 -17.36 4.64
C ARG A 6 45.25 -16.65 4.66
N LEU A 7 45.09 -15.59 5.46
CA LEU A 7 43.87 -14.78 5.46
C LEU A 7 43.75 -13.93 4.18
N LEU A 8 44.87 -13.39 3.70
CA LEU A 8 44.93 -12.65 2.43
C LEU A 8 44.73 -13.52 1.18
N ALA A 9 45.06 -14.83 1.23
CA ALA A 9 44.85 -15.73 0.10
C ALA A 9 43.41 -16.25 -0.02
N VAL A 10 42.66 -16.32 1.10
CA VAL A 10 41.23 -16.69 1.07
C VAL A 10 40.38 -15.49 0.64
N ILE A 11 40.77 -14.27 1.01
CA ILE A 11 40.08 -13.05 0.55
C ILE A 11 40.35 -12.77 -0.95
N LEU A 12 41.51 -13.14 -1.49
CA LEU A 12 41.83 -12.92 -2.91
C LEU A 12 41.23 -13.97 -3.88
N ILE A 13 40.76 -15.12 -3.38
CA ILE A 13 40.17 -16.19 -4.22
C ILE A 13 38.63 -16.11 -4.24
N CYS A 14 37.99 -15.44 -3.29
CA CYS A 14 36.54 -15.17 -3.35
C CYS A 14 36.15 -13.97 -4.24
N VAL A 15 37.12 -13.21 -4.77
CA VAL A 15 36.85 -11.99 -5.56
C VAL A 15 36.88 -12.22 -7.08
N PHE A 16 37.23 -13.41 -7.58
CA PHE A 16 37.42 -13.64 -9.03
C PHE A 16 36.52 -14.67 -9.70
N CYS A 17 35.48 -15.18 -9.03
CA CYS A 17 34.48 -16.05 -9.64
C CYS A 17 33.02 -15.67 -9.32
N VAL A 18 32.74 -14.40 -9.05
CA VAL A 18 31.42 -13.86 -9.38
C VAL A 18 31.54 -13.41 -10.82
N GLY A 19 31.14 -14.30 -11.75
CA GLY A 19 30.80 -13.83 -13.08
C GLY A 19 29.70 -12.80 -12.88
N VAL A 20 30.06 -11.52 -12.99
CA VAL A 20 29.11 -10.43 -13.10
C VAL A 20 28.35 -10.76 -14.38
N CYS A 21 27.20 -11.42 -14.24
CA CYS A 21 26.18 -11.34 -15.26
C CYS A 21 25.95 -9.84 -15.43
N PRO A 22 26.23 -9.24 -16.60
CA PRO A 22 25.87 -7.84 -16.78
C PRO A 22 24.38 -7.76 -16.50
N LEU A 23 23.98 -7.03 -15.46
CA LEU A 23 22.61 -6.56 -15.34
C LEU A 23 22.33 -5.89 -16.69
N ALA A 24 21.43 -6.48 -17.46
CA ALA A 24 21.01 -5.90 -18.72
C ALA A 24 20.56 -4.48 -18.40
N SER A 25 21.24 -3.46 -18.95
CA SER A 25 20.75 -2.09 -18.79
C SER A 25 19.35 -2.06 -19.38
N ALA A 26 18.34 -1.79 -18.55
CA ALA A 26 16.99 -1.59 -19.02
C ALA A 26 17.03 -0.51 -20.10
N ALA A 27 16.68 -0.86 -21.33
CA ALA A 27 16.61 0.13 -22.40
C ALA A 27 15.57 1.18 -22.00
N GLU A 28 15.92 2.45 -22.21
CA GLU A 28 15.07 3.58 -21.88
C GLU A 28 13.72 3.49 -22.62
N PRO A 29 12.62 3.81 -21.93
CA PRO A 29 11.31 3.58 -22.50
C PRO A 29 11.02 4.55 -23.69
N LEU A 30 10.10 4.26 -24.63
CA LEU A 30 9.88 5.07 -25.84
C LEU A 30 9.02 6.33 -25.61
N PRO A 31 9.53 7.53 -25.90
CA PRO A 31 8.80 8.77 -25.70
C PRO A 31 7.54 8.90 -26.55
N GLY A 32 6.44 9.30 -25.91
CA GLY A 32 5.14 9.48 -26.56
C GLY A 32 4.40 8.17 -26.83
N SER A 33 4.90 7.03 -26.35
CA SER A 33 4.11 5.80 -26.36
C SER A 33 2.93 5.91 -25.39
N THR A 34 1.76 5.42 -25.81
CA THR A 34 0.61 5.24 -24.93
C THR A 34 0.95 4.22 -23.84
N ASP A 35 0.68 4.58 -22.59
CA ASP A 35 0.77 3.68 -21.45
C ASP A 35 -0.18 2.49 -21.64
N LEU A 36 0.32 1.26 -21.44
CA LEU A 36 -0.50 0.05 -21.53
C LEU A 36 -1.69 0.07 -20.56
N TYR A 37 -1.56 0.69 -19.39
CA TYR A 37 -2.69 0.89 -18.48
C TYR A 37 -3.82 1.72 -19.13
N LEU A 38 -3.47 2.80 -19.86
CA LEU A 38 -4.43 3.65 -20.55
C LEU A 38 -5.00 2.97 -21.81
N LEU A 39 -4.21 2.11 -22.46
CA LEU A 39 -4.68 1.28 -23.57
C LEU A 39 -5.80 0.35 -23.13
N SER A 40 -5.63 -0.33 -22.01
CA SER A 40 -6.59 -1.28 -21.43
C SER A 40 -7.78 -0.60 -20.75
N GLU A 41 -7.96 0.71 -20.93
CA GLU A 41 -9.09 1.41 -20.33
C GLU A 41 -10.38 1.16 -21.08
N ASN A 42 -11.33 0.53 -20.40
CA ASN A 42 -12.65 0.21 -20.96
C ASN A 42 -13.70 1.29 -20.64
N ASN A 43 -14.69 1.41 -21.52
CA ASN A 43 -15.91 2.18 -21.26
C ASN A 43 -16.92 1.33 -20.44
N SER A 44 -18.11 1.86 -20.18
CA SER A 44 -19.16 1.15 -19.44
C SER A 44 -19.65 -0.14 -20.12
N ASP A 45 -19.37 -0.32 -21.41
CA ASP A 45 -19.77 -1.49 -22.19
C ASP A 45 -18.65 -2.55 -22.29
N GLY A 46 -17.51 -2.35 -21.63
CA GLY A 46 -16.36 -3.27 -21.72
C GLY A 46 -15.50 -3.11 -22.97
N GLN A 47 -15.66 -2.00 -23.71
CA GLN A 47 -14.85 -1.74 -24.89
C GLN A 47 -13.70 -0.79 -24.59
N ALA A 48 -12.50 -1.12 -25.09
CA ALA A 48 -11.34 -0.25 -25.01
C ALA A 48 -11.67 1.15 -25.56
N LYS A 49 -11.41 2.19 -24.77
CA LYS A 49 -11.67 3.59 -25.15
C LYS A 49 -10.92 4.03 -26.41
N LEU A 50 -9.78 3.38 -26.69
CA LEU A 50 -8.95 3.63 -27.87
C LEU A 50 -9.29 2.72 -29.07
N LEU A 51 -10.40 1.98 -29.02
CA LEU A 51 -10.80 1.07 -30.10
C LEU A 51 -10.81 1.76 -31.47
N GLY A 52 -10.16 1.12 -32.45
CA GLY A 52 -10.02 1.63 -33.82
C GLY A 52 -9.01 2.75 -34.01
N LYS A 53 -8.35 3.22 -32.94
CA LYS A 53 -7.25 4.19 -33.03
C LYS A 53 -5.92 3.50 -33.30
N THR A 54 -5.03 4.17 -34.01
CA THR A 54 -3.63 3.75 -34.11
C THR A 54 -2.87 4.29 -32.91
N VAL A 55 -2.18 3.40 -32.20
CA VAL A 55 -1.38 3.70 -31.02
C VAL A 55 0.05 3.22 -31.24
N THR A 56 0.97 3.79 -30.48
CA THR A 56 2.30 3.22 -30.27
C THR A 56 2.42 2.93 -28.79
N VAL A 57 2.71 1.70 -28.42
CA VAL A 57 2.87 1.29 -27.02
C VAL A 57 4.23 0.67 -26.82
N GLU A 58 4.72 0.72 -25.59
CA GLU A 58 5.87 -0.06 -25.17
C GLU A 58 5.44 -1.06 -24.10
N GLY A 59 5.98 -2.27 -24.18
CA GLY A 59 5.77 -3.28 -23.15
C GLY A 59 6.85 -4.35 -23.15
N ILE A 60 6.80 -5.19 -22.11
CA ILE A 60 7.69 -6.33 -21.96
C ILE A 60 6.98 -7.58 -22.46
N VAL A 61 7.62 -8.30 -23.39
CA VAL A 61 7.11 -9.55 -23.95
C VAL A 61 7.00 -10.58 -22.85
N THR A 62 5.78 -11.03 -22.57
CA THR A 62 5.50 -12.08 -21.57
C THR A 62 5.44 -13.47 -22.18
N VAL A 63 5.18 -13.54 -23.49
CA VAL A 63 5.09 -14.80 -24.24
C VAL A 63 5.88 -14.66 -25.53
N ALA A 64 6.79 -15.59 -25.80
CA ALA A 64 7.60 -15.53 -27.01
C ALA A 64 6.75 -15.74 -28.28
N SER A 65 7.14 -15.08 -29.38
CA SER A 65 6.53 -15.35 -30.69
C SER A 65 6.78 -16.79 -31.14
N GLY A 66 5.81 -17.40 -31.81
CA GLY A 66 5.86 -18.82 -32.16
C GLY A 66 5.28 -19.75 -31.09
N VAL A 67 5.07 -19.28 -29.85
CA VAL A 67 4.47 -20.10 -28.79
C VAL A 67 2.98 -20.28 -29.05
N TRP A 68 2.21 -19.20 -29.19
CA TRP A 68 0.77 -19.35 -29.42
C TRP A 68 0.41 -19.57 -30.88
N HIS A 69 1.24 -19.09 -31.82
CA HIS A 69 1.03 -19.30 -33.24
C HIS A 69 2.37 -19.34 -33.97
N ASP A 70 2.59 -20.39 -34.77
CA ASP A 70 3.87 -20.69 -35.43
C ASP A 70 4.08 -19.92 -36.75
N GLN A 71 2.99 -19.52 -37.41
CA GLN A 71 3.03 -18.81 -38.71
C GLN A 71 2.92 -17.28 -38.63
N VAL A 72 2.62 -16.68 -37.46
CA VAL A 72 2.46 -15.22 -37.30
C VAL A 72 3.11 -14.75 -36.00
N ASN A 73 3.39 -13.45 -35.88
CA ASN A 73 3.79 -12.90 -34.58
C ASN A 73 2.53 -12.72 -33.75
N TYR A 74 2.31 -13.66 -32.82
CA TYR A 74 1.23 -13.60 -31.87
C TYR A 74 1.75 -13.82 -30.46
N PHE A 75 1.77 -12.74 -29.67
CA PHE A 75 2.35 -12.69 -28.33
C PHE A 75 1.62 -11.66 -27.47
N SER A 76 2.00 -11.57 -26.21
CA SER A 76 1.51 -10.55 -25.27
C SER A 76 2.65 -9.69 -24.74
N ILE A 77 2.31 -8.46 -24.39
CA ILE A 77 3.19 -7.50 -23.73
C ILE A 77 2.52 -6.93 -22.51
N VAL A 78 3.31 -6.60 -21.50
CA VAL A 78 2.82 -6.06 -20.22
C VAL A 78 3.57 -4.81 -19.80
N THR A 79 2.95 -4.07 -18.91
CA THR A 79 3.64 -3.05 -18.10
C THR A 79 4.83 -3.68 -17.36
N PRO A 80 5.97 -2.97 -17.23
CA PRO A 80 7.11 -3.44 -16.44
C PRO A 80 6.70 -3.77 -15.00
N ARG A 81 7.38 -4.75 -14.36
CA ARG A 81 7.15 -5.13 -12.96
C ARG A 81 7.13 -3.93 -12.03
N ASP A 82 8.14 -3.08 -12.17
CA ASP A 82 8.28 -1.85 -11.40
C ASP A 82 7.53 -0.70 -12.10
N SER A 83 6.31 -0.92 -12.59
CA SER A 83 5.45 0.18 -13.02
C SER A 83 4.70 0.71 -11.80
N TYR A 84 4.62 2.04 -11.64
CA TYR A 84 3.82 2.68 -10.59
C TYR A 84 2.30 2.51 -10.82
N ARG A 85 1.91 1.99 -11.98
CA ARG A 85 0.56 1.51 -12.34
C ARG A 85 0.69 0.07 -12.78
N PHE A 86 0.84 -0.83 -11.81
CA PHE A 86 0.83 -2.26 -12.04
C PHE A 86 -0.57 -2.66 -12.52
N GLY A 87 -0.84 -2.71 -13.83
CA GLY A 87 -2.23 -2.90 -14.27
C GLY A 87 -2.48 -2.71 -15.76
N GLY A 88 -1.69 -3.32 -16.62
CA GLY A 88 -1.95 -3.28 -18.06
C GLY A 88 -1.17 -4.32 -18.83
N GLY A 89 -1.87 -5.02 -19.70
CA GLY A 89 -1.32 -5.94 -20.69
C GLY A 89 -2.14 -5.88 -21.98
N THR A 90 -1.54 -6.31 -23.08
CA THR A 90 -2.27 -6.43 -24.34
C THR A 90 -1.66 -7.52 -25.22
N LEU A 91 -2.48 -7.99 -26.16
CA LEU A 91 -2.04 -8.91 -27.20
C LEU A 91 -1.49 -8.13 -28.38
N VAL A 92 -0.46 -8.67 -29.01
CA VAL A 92 0.10 -8.14 -30.25
C VAL A 92 -0.08 -9.17 -31.34
N TYR A 93 -0.78 -8.78 -32.40
CA TYR A 93 -0.94 -9.60 -33.60
C TYR A 93 -0.37 -8.86 -34.81
N SER A 94 0.57 -9.52 -35.50
CA SER A 94 1.14 -9.03 -36.75
C SER A 94 1.05 -10.09 -37.85
N PRO A 95 0.55 -9.74 -39.06
CA PRO A 95 0.64 -10.62 -40.22
C PRO A 95 2.10 -10.78 -40.69
N GLY A 96 2.44 -11.93 -41.26
CA GLY A 96 3.78 -12.24 -41.83
C GLY A 96 4.65 -13.17 -40.98
N ASN A 97 5.76 -13.66 -41.55
CA ASN A 97 6.65 -14.62 -40.90
C ASN A 97 7.30 -14.05 -39.63
N ALA A 98 7.52 -14.95 -38.66
CA ALA A 98 7.84 -14.61 -37.28
C ALA A 98 9.26 -14.05 -37.11
N THR A 99 9.38 -12.75 -36.84
CA THR A 99 10.54 -12.23 -36.12
C THR A 99 10.42 -12.80 -34.70
N GLN A 100 11.41 -13.55 -34.21
CA GLN A 100 11.28 -14.18 -32.90
C GLN A 100 11.59 -13.19 -31.77
N TYR A 101 10.52 -12.73 -31.10
CA TYR A 101 10.60 -12.01 -29.83
C TYR A 101 10.62 -13.00 -28.67
N LYS A 102 11.46 -12.76 -27.68
CA LYS A 102 11.66 -13.61 -26.50
C LYS A 102 10.96 -13.04 -25.29
N VAL A 103 10.65 -13.91 -24.34
CA VAL A 103 10.19 -13.47 -23.02
C VAL A 103 11.24 -12.53 -22.39
N GLY A 104 10.78 -11.40 -21.86
CA GLY A 104 11.64 -10.34 -21.32
C GLY A 104 12.22 -9.38 -22.38
N ASP A 105 11.89 -9.55 -23.67
CA ASP A 105 12.17 -8.53 -24.67
C ASP A 105 11.29 -7.31 -24.42
N ARG A 106 11.90 -6.14 -24.39
CA ARG A 106 11.22 -4.86 -24.37
C ARG A 106 10.95 -4.46 -25.80
N VAL A 107 9.68 -4.30 -26.15
CA VAL A 107 9.26 -3.99 -27.52
C VAL A 107 8.42 -2.73 -27.58
N VAL A 108 8.58 -2.00 -28.67
CA VAL A 108 7.68 -0.94 -29.10
C VAL A 108 6.81 -1.50 -30.21
N VAL A 109 5.50 -1.30 -30.09
CA VAL A 109 4.50 -1.80 -31.05
C VAL A 109 3.65 -0.64 -31.52
N THR A 110 3.64 -0.40 -32.84
CA THR A 110 2.71 0.54 -33.47
C THR A 110 1.63 -0.22 -34.23
N GLY A 111 0.37 0.07 -33.95
CA GLY A 111 -0.73 -0.63 -34.61
C GLY A 111 -2.10 -0.09 -34.24
N THR A 112 -3.14 -0.66 -34.83
CA THR A 112 -4.52 -0.30 -34.54
C THR A 112 -5.04 -1.12 -33.36
N VAL A 113 -5.64 -0.44 -32.39
CA VAL A 113 -6.35 -1.09 -31.27
C VAL A 113 -7.59 -1.79 -31.80
N VAL A 114 -7.70 -3.08 -31.52
CA VAL A 114 -8.81 -3.94 -31.93
C VAL A 114 -9.33 -4.70 -30.72
N ASN A 115 -10.62 -5.04 -30.75
CA ASN A 115 -11.24 -5.87 -29.72
C ASN A 115 -11.30 -7.33 -30.19
N GLY A 116 -10.14 -7.99 -30.18
CA GLY A 116 -9.91 -9.35 -30.65
C GLY A 116 -8.88 -9.42 -31.77
N ALA A 117 -7.67 -9.88 -31.42
CA ALA A 117 -6.58 -10.10 -32.38
C ALA A 117 -6.79 -11.33 -33.27
N TYR A 118 -7.41 -12.38 -32.73
CA TYR A 118 -7.59 -13.67 -33.41
C TYR A 118 -9.00 -14.22 -33.18
N ALA A 119 -9.42 -15.17 -34.02
CA ALA A 119 -10.82 -15.59 -34.10
C ALA A 119 -11.40 -16.20 -32.80
N SER A 120 -10.56 -16.73 -31.92
CA SER A 120 -10.95 -17.32 -30.62
C SER A 120 -10.89 -16.35 -29.44
N ASP A 121 -10.42 -15.12 -29.67
CA ASP A 121 -9.99 -14.18 -28.61
C ASP A 121 -10.85 -12.91 -28.70
N LYS A 122 -12.11 -13.11 -29.07
CA LYS A 122 -13.09 -12.04 -29.26
C LYS A 122 -13.37 -11.40 -27.91
N GLY A 123 -13.40 -10.07 -27.87
CA GLY A 123 -13.51 -9.34 -26.61
C GLY A 123 -12.17 -9.03 -25.95
N THR A 124 -11.05 -9.62 -26.41
CA THR A 124 -9.74 -9.24 -25.85
C THR A 124 -9.15 -7.99 -26.48
N THR A 125 -8.78 -6.98 -25.69
CA THR A 125 -8.05 -5.80 -26.18
C THR A 125 -6.69 -6.18 -26.76
N ALA A 126 -6.47 -5.84 -28.02
CA ALA A 126 -5.25 -6.18 -28.74
C ALA A 126 -4.78 -5.06 -29.67
N ILE A 127 -3.51 -5.13 -30.07
CA ILE A 127 -2.92 -4.29 -31.10
C ILE A 127 -2.68 -5.13 -32.34
N ARG A 128 -3.31 -4.72 -33.45
CA ARG A 128 -3.05 -5.28 -34.78
C ARG A 128 -2.11 -4.38 -35.55
N THR A 129 -0.91 -4.87 -35.84
CA THR A 129 0.05 -4.15 -36.66
C THR A 129 -0.22 -4.37 -38.15
N ALA A 130 0.31 -3.50 -39.01
CA ALA A 130 0.21 -3.67 -40.46
C ALA A 130 1.24 -4.70 -40.95
N SER A 131 2.40 -4.75 -40.30
CA SER A 131 3.50 -5.66 -40.61
C SER A 131 4.44 -5.86 -39.42
N SER A 132 5.39 -6.80 -39.54
CA SER A 132 6.37 -7.07 -38.50
C SER A 132 7.39 -5.95 -38.30
N SER A 133 7.53 -5.00 -39.24
CA SER A 133 8.40 -3.83 -39.08
C SER A 133 7.84 -2.78 -38.11
N ASP A 134 6.54 -2.87 -37.78
CA ASP A 134 5.90 -2.00 -36.80
C ASP A 134 6.18 -2.45 -35.35
N ILE A 135 7.01 -3.48 -35.17
CA ILE A 135 7.45 -4.00 -33.88
C ILE A 135 8.96 -3.84 -33.81
N GLN A 136 9.45 -3.14 -32.79
CA GLN A 136 10.87 -2.86 -32.61
C GLN A 136 11.33 -3.37 -31.25
N VAL A 137 12.32 -4.26 -31.22
CA VAL A 137 12.99 -4.68 -29.97
C VAL A 137 13.94 -3.58 -29.53
N ARG A 138 13.77 -3.10 -28.31
CA ARG A 138 14.56 -2.03 -27.70
C ARG A 138 15.52 -2.55 -26.64
N GLY A 139 15.22 -3.69 -26.03
CA GLY A 139 16.06 -4.36 -25.04
C GLY A 139 15.60 -5.79 -24.77
N SER A 140 16.36 -6.53 -23.98
CA SER A 140 16.09 -7.93 -23.62
C SER A 140 16.47 -8.21 -22.17
N GLY A 141 15.87 -9.25 -21.58
CA GLY A 141 16.17 -9.70 -20.22
C GLY A 141 15.50 -8.87 -19.13
N VAL A 142 14.43 -8.16 -19.45
CA VAL A 142 13.64 -7.40 -18.47
C VAL A 142 12.82 -8.38 -17.61
N ALA A 143 12.83 -8.18 -16.29
CA ALA A 143 12.02 -8.97 -15.37
C ALA A 143 10.53 -8.76 -15.61
N LEU A 144 9.75 -9.84 -15.54
CA LEU A 144 8.30 -9.79 -15.67
C LEU A 144 7.63 -9.48 -14.32
N PRO A 145 6.41 -8.89 -14.35
CA PRO A 145 5.55 -8.87 -13.18
C PRO A 145 5.20 -10.31 -12.75
N ASP A 146 5.04 -10.52 -11.44
CA ASP A 146 4.54 -11.79 -10.91
C ASP A 146 3.09 -12.00 -11.36
N ALA A 147 2.71 -13.24 -11.69
CA ALA A 147 1.33 -13.54 -12.12
C ALA A 147 0.34 -13.26 -11.00
N TYR A 148 -0.74 -12.51 -11.23
CA TYR A 148 -1.67 -12.10 -10.17
C TYR A 148 -2.69 -13.21 -9.84
N PRO A 149 -2.97 -13.54 -8.56
CA PRO A 149 -3.89 -14.61 -8.23
C PRO A 149 -5.33 -14.13 -8.39
N ILE A 150 -6.12 -14.85 -9.18
CA ILE A 150 -7.56 -14.59 -9.35
C ILE A 150 -8.39 -15.86 -9.09
N TYR A 151 -9.68 -15.68 -8.87
CA TYR A 151 -10.64 -16.78 -8.90
C TYR A 151 -11.00 -17.13 -10.35
N THR A 152 -11.59 -18.30 -10.57
CA THR A 152 -11.99 -18.74 -11.92
C THR A 152 -13.29 -18.08 -12.42
N ASP A 153 -13.97 -17.34 -11.55
CA ASP A 153 -15.17 -16.55 -11.81
C ASP A 153 -14.92 -15.04 -11.59
N PRO A 154 -13.88 -14.44 -12.20
CA PRO A 154 -13.53 -13.04 -11.94
C PRO A 154 -14.70 -12.10 -12.27
N LEU A 155 -14.96 -11.12 -11.41
CA LEU A 155 -15.93 -10.08 -11.69
C LEU A 155 -15.30 -9.03 -12.62
N TYR A 156 -16.12 -8.44 -13.49
CA TYR A 156 -15.66 -7.41 -14.41
C TYR A 156 -15.09 -6.20 -13.66
N GLU A 157 -15.69 -5.79 -12.54
CA GLU A 157 -15.19 -4.66 -11.77
C GLU A 157 -13.77 -4.91 -11.22
N GLU A 158 -13.46 -6.16 -10.84
CA GLU A 158 -12.18 -6.55 -10.25
C GLU A 158 -11.05 -6.63 -11.28
N VAL A 159 -11.36 -7.00 -12.53
CA VAL A 159 -10.33 -7.30 -13.53
C VAL A 159 -10.19 -6.24 -14.62
N GLU A 160 -11.13 -5.32 -14.75
CA GLU A 160 -11.14 -4.27 -15.80
C GLU A 160 -11.36 -2.84 -15.26
N LEU A 161 -12.11 -2.66 -14.17
CA LEU A 161 -12.50 -1.31 -13.69
C LEU A 161 -11.65 -0.78 -12.53
N ASP A 162 -10.91 -1.63 -11.82
CA ASP A 162 -10.04 -1.18 -10.75
C ASP A 162 -8.96 -0.21 -11.30
N PRO A 163 -8.93 1.06 -10.86
CA PRO A 163 -7.97 2.06 -11.36
C PRO A 163 -6.51 1.75 -11.01
N GLY A 164 -6.28 0.83 -10.09
CA GLY A 164 -4.97 0.33 -9.72
C GLY A 164 -4.60 -0.97 -10.43
N LEU A 165 -5.56 -1.76 -10.92
CA LEU A 165 -5.37 -3.14 -11.37
C LEU A 165 -6.26 -3.49 -12.58
N ARG A 166 -5.67 -3.70 -13.77
CA ARG A 166 -6.39 -4.25 -14.94
C ARG A 166 -5.69 -5.48 -15.46
N PHE A 167 -6.32 -6.64 -15.35
CA PHE A 167 -5.67 -7.93 -15.59
C PHE A 167 -5.81 -8.44 -17.01
N GLU A 168 -6.65 -7.83 -17.86
CA GLU A 168 -6.74 -8.21 -19.26
C GLU A 168 -5.36 -8.14 -19.94
N GLY A 169 -4.96 -9.25 -20.60
CA GLY A 169 -3.66 -9.34 -21.22
C GLY A 169 -2.48 -9.44 -20.25
N MET A 170 -2.71 -9.46 -18.93
CA MET A 170 -1.68 -9.65 -17.91
C MET A 170 -1.48 -11.13 -17.53
N PRO A 171 -0.31 -11.48 -16.95
CA PRO A 171 -0.08 -12.76 -16.33
C PRO A 171 -0.95 -12.88 -15.08
N VAL A 172 -1.76 -13.91 -15.06
CA VAL A 172 -2.61 -14.29 -13.94
C VAL A 172 -2.33 -15.73 -13.53
N ARG A 173 -2.71 -16.04 -12.30
CA ARG A 173 -2.55 -17.34 -11.67
C ARG A 173 -3.91 -17.76 -11.12
N VAL A 174 -4.36 -18.95 -11.47
CA VAL A 174 -5.56 -19.57 -10.89
C VAL A 174 -5.19 -20.86 -10.22
N LEU A 175 -5.78 -21.10 -9.05
CA LEU A 175 -5.83 -22.41 -8.42
C LEU A 175 -7.22 -22.99 -8.65
N GLY A 176 -7.32 -24.31 -8.85
CA GLY A 176 -8.61 -24.98 -8.86
C GLY A 176 -8.52 -26.47 -9.19
N LYS A 177 -9.67 -27.12 -9.22
CA LYS A 177 -9.82 -28.53 -9.54
C LYS A 177 -10.26 -28.69 -11.00
N VAL A 178 -9.63 -29.60 -11.72
CA VAL A 178 -9.96 -29.85 -13.13
C VAL A 178 -11.34 -30.50 -13.21
N SER A 179 -12.32 -29.77 -13.75
CA SER A 179 -13.71 -30.23 -13.84
C SER A 179 -13.97 -31.03 -15.13
N ASP A 180 -13.25 -30.72 -16.21
CA ASP A 180 -13.40 -31.37 -17.51
C ASP A 180 -12.13 -31.17 -18.37
N VAL A 181 -11.78 -32.14 -19.22
CA VAL A 181 -10.65 -32.04 -20.15
C VAL A 181 -11.19 -31.91 -21.57
N ALA A 182 -10.83 -30.83 -22.27
CA ALA A 182 -11.43 -30.45 -23.53
C ALA A 182 -10.41 -30.45 -24.68
N ALA A 183 -10.75 -31.13 -25.77
CA ALA A 183 -10.00 -31.05 -27.02
C ALA A 183 -10.98 -30.92 -28.19
N GLU A 184 -10.89 -29.81 -28.93
CA GLU A 184 -11.74 -29.54 -30.09
C GLU A 184 -10.88 -29.04 -31.26
N GLY A 185 -10.84 -29.82 -32.35
CA GLY A 185 -10.05 -29.49 -33.53
C GLY A 185 -8.57 -29.27 -33.21
N THR A 186 -8.07 -28.06 -33.42
CA THR A 186 -6.69 -27.64 -33.11
C THR A 186 -6.54 -27.01 -31.72
N VAL A 187 -7.62 -26.85 -30.97
CA VAL A 187 -7.60 -26.34 -29.59
C VAL A 187 -7.45 -27.50 -28.61
N ARG A 188 -6.61 -27.31 -27.60
CA ARG A 188 -6.39 -28.20 -26.45
C ARG A 188 -6.67 -27.41 -25.19
N GLY A 189 -7.07 -28.08 -24.12
CA GLY A 189 -7.35 -27.41 -22.88
C GLY A 189 -8.08 -28.28 -21.86
N PHE A 190 -8.52 -27.62 -20.82
CA PHE A 190 -9.35 -28.17 -19.77
C PHE A 190 -10.11 -27.04 -19.09
N TYR A 191 -11.10 -27.37 -18.27
CA TYR A 191 -11.77 -26.43 -17.40
C TYR A 191 -11.27 -26.62 -15.98
N VAL A 192 -10.93 -25.52 -15.33
CA VAL A 192 -10.52 -25.48 -13.93
C VAL A 192 -11.60 -24.76 -13.14
N ASP A 193 -12.05 -25.41 -12.08
CA ASP A 193 -13.01 -24.85 -11.14
C ASP A 193 -12.28 -24.41 -9.86
N GLY A 194 -12.25 -23.11 -9.65
CA GLY A 194 -11.60 -22.42 -8.55
C GLY A 194 -12.42 -21.20 -8.17
N SER A 195 -13.75 -21.32 -8.27
CA SER A 195 -14.74 -20.27 -8.09
C SER A 195 -14.82 -19.83 -6.62
N ARG A 196 -15.49 -18.70 -6.38
CA ARG A 196 -15.65 -18.13 -5.04
C ARG A 196 -16.68 -18.86 -4.18
N ASP A 197 -17.57 -19.64 -4.78
CA ASP A 197 -18.63 -20.33 -4.05
C ASP A 197 -18.13 -21.53 -3.22
N GLY A 198 -16.88 -21.95 -3.44
CA GLY A 198 -16.22 -23.04 -2.73
C GLY A 198 -16.73 -24.42 -3.13
N ASP A 199 -17.48 -24.58 -4.22
CA ASP A 199 -17.89 -25.86 -4.77
C ASP A 199 -17.05 -26.21 -6.02
N TYR A 200 -15.85 -26.73 -5.79
CA TYR A 200 -14.89 -27.04 -6.86
C TYR A 200 -15.25 -28.26 -7.72
N GLU A 201 -16.46 -28.81 -7.60
CA GLU A 201 -16.91 -30.01 -8.31
C GLU A 201 -18.16 -29.82 -9.16
N ASP A 202 -18.90 -28.72 -9.01
CA ASP A 202 -20.15 -28.50 -9.73
C ASP A 202 -19.94 -27.89 -11.13
N GLY A 203 -18.75 -27.33 -11.39
CA GLY A 203 -18.39 -26.69 -12.64
C GLY A 203 -18.98 -25.28 -12.79
N ALA A 204 -19.63 -24.73 -11.77
CA ALA A 204 -20.12 -23.36 -11.76
C ALA A 204 -18.96 -22.38 -11.53
N GLY A 205 -18.90 -21.30 -12.31
CA GLY A 205 -17.78 -20.36 -12.21
C GLY A 205 -16.42 -20.93 -12.65
N ARG A 206 -16.40 -22.09 -13.31
CA ARG A 206 -15.16 -22.65 -13.88
C ARG A 206 -14.62 -21.78 -15.00
N MET A 207 -13.29 -21.73 -15.11
CA MET A 207 -12.57 -21.02 -16.16
C MET A 207 -11.99 -22.01 -17.17
N GLN A 208 -11.99 -21.63 -18.44
CA GLN A 208 -11.32 -22.42 -19.46
C GLN A 208 -9.81 -22.13 -19.44
N VAL A 209 -8.99 -23.18 -19.50
CA VAL A 209 -7.57 -23.11 -19.81
C VAL A 209 -7.38 -23.69 -21.20
N LYS A 210 -6.93 -22.90 -22.18
CA LYS A 210 -6.82 -23.37 -23.57
C LYS A 210 -5.60 -22.85 -24.32
N TRP A 211 -5.08 -23.69 -25.20
CA TRP A 211 -3.96 -23.41 -26.10
C TRP A 211 -4.14 -24.18 -27.42
N TYR A 212 -3.28 -23.93 -28.40
CA TYR A 212 -3.34 -24.63 -29.68
C TYR A 212 -2.41 -25.85 -29.70
N SER A 213 -2.78 -26.89 -30.44
CA SER A 213 -2.03 -28.14 -30.56
C SER A 213 -0.62 -27.98 -31.14
N TYR A 214 -0.35 -26.89 -31.86
CA TYR A 214 0.96 -26.57 -32.43
C TYR A 214 1.82 -25.66 -31.53
N SER A 215 1.32 -25.27 -30.35
CA SER A 215 2.07 -24.40 -29.42
C SER A 215 3.24 -25.06 -28.72
N GLY A 216 3.33 -26.39 -28.77
CA GLY A 216 4.28 -27.17 -27.98
C GLY A 216 3.96 -27.23 -26.48
N ILE A 217 2.82 -26.65 -26.06
CA ILE A 217 2.33 -26.75 -24.69
C ILE A 217 1.66 -28.10 -24.51
N GLU A 218 2.10 -28.83 -23.50
CA GLU A 218 1.58 -30.14 -23.11
C GLU A 218 1.06 -30.06 -21.67
N SER A 219 0.00 -30.82 -21.39
CA SER A 219 -0.55 -30.97 -20.05
C SER A 219 -0.77 -32.44 -19.75
N GLN A 220 -0.38 -32.89 -18.56
CA GLN A 220 -0.63 -34.25 -18.07
C GLN A 220 -1.77 -34.30 -17.05
N VAL A 221 -2.67 -33.31 -17.10
CA VAL A 221 -3.78 -33.18 -16.16
C VAL A 221 -4.95 -34.10 -16.54
N SER A 222 -5.61 -34.64 -15.54
CA SER A 222 -6.81 -35.45 -15.62
C SER A 222 -7.96 -34.78 -14.87
N GLN A 223 -9.19 -35.16 -15.21
CA GLN A 223 -10.35 -34.72 -14.44
C GLN A 223 -10.20 -35.11 -12.96
N GLY A 224 -10.46 -34.16 -12.06
CA GLY A 224 -10.32 -34.31 -10.62
C GLY A 224 -8.97 -33.88 -10.06
N ASP A 225 -7.96 -33.62 -10.90
CA ASP A 225 -6.67 -33.13 -10.45
C ASP A 225 -6.77 -31.70 -9.91
N TRP A 226 -6.00 -31.42 -8.86
CA TRP A 226 -5.78 -30.05 -8.40
C TRP A 226 -4.61 -29.43 -9.15
N VAL A 227 -4.81 -28.22 -9.67
CA VAL A 227 -3.82 -27.52 -10.48
C VAL A 227 -3.65 -26.07 -10.05
N VAL A 228 -2.44 -25.58 -10.26
CA VAL A 228 -2.14 -24.15 -10.39
C VAL A 228 -1.84 -23.88 -11.85
N VAL A 229 -2.50 -22.88 -12.41
CA VAL A 229 -2.32 -22.48 -13.80
C VAL A 229 -1.91 -21.01 -13.86
N GLU A 230 -0.72 -20.77 -14.39
CA GLU A 230 -0.21 -19.46 -14.75
C GLU A 230 -0.30 -19.26 -16.27
N GLY A 231 -0.82 -18.10 -16.68
CA GLY A 231 -0.96 -17.75 -18.08
C GLY A 231 -1.48 -16.34 -18.24
N ILE A 232 -1.84 -15.98 -19.48
CA ILE A 232 -2.35 -14.65 -19.78
C ILE A 232 -3.88 -14.67 -19.73
N LEU A 233 -4.47 -13.70 -19.03
CA LEU A 233 -5.93 -13.54 -18.97
C LEU A 233 -6.44 -12.98 -20.29
N MET A 234 -7.47 -13.60 -20.82
CA MET A 234 -8.06 -13.27 -22.12
C MET A 234 -9.58 -13.34 -22.05
N GLN A 235 -10.27 -12.63 -22.93
CA GLN A 235 -11.71 -12.76 -23.14
C GLN A 235 -12.01 -13.52 -24.44
N SER A 236 -13.13 -14.25 -24.44
CA SER A 236 -13.64 -14.94 -25.63
C SER A 236 -15.07 -14.59 -26.00
N ASP A 237 -15.71 -13.69 -25.25
CA ASP A 237 -17.05 -13.21 -25.52
C ASP A 237 -17.04 -11.97 -26.44
N ALA A 238 -17.88 -12.00 -27.47
CA ALA A 238 -18.08 -10.88 -28.39
C ALA A 238 -19.43 -10.15 -28.18
N SER A 239 -20.19 -10.58 -27.17
CA SER A 239 -21.50 -10.02 -26.85
C SER A 239 -21.32 -8.75 -26.02
N SER A 240 -21.90 -7.64 -26.49
CA SER A 240 -21.89 -6.39 -25.74
C SER A 240 -22.98 -6.48 -24.65
N PRO A 241 -22.69 -6.17 -23.38
CA PRO A 241 -21.42 -5.64 -22.85
C PRO A 241 -20.34 -6.72 -22.63
N TYR A 242 -19.08 -6.37 -22.91
CA TYR A 242 -17.91 -7.27 -22.85
C TYR A 242 -17.42 -7.45 -21.41
N THR A 243 -18.26 -8.06 -20.58
CA THR A 243 -18.04 -8.14 -19.13
C THR A 243 -17.85 -9.57 -18.62
N SER A 244 -17.70 -10.54 -19.53
CA SER A 244 -17.64 -11.97 -19.18
C SER A 244 -16.81 -12.80 -20.17
N GLY A 245 -16.76 -14.12 -19.97
CA GLY A 245 -16.11 -15.05 -20.91
C GLY A 245 -14.58 -15.08 -20.82
N TYR A 246 -14.05 -14.77 -19.63
CA TYR A 246 -12.63 -14.86 -19.34
C TYR A 246 -12.10 -16.29 -19.39
N TYR A 247 -10.87 -16.43 -19.87
CA TYR A 247 -10.15 -17.69 -19.90
C TYR A 247 -8.64 -17.43 -19.77
N ILE A 248 -7.89 -18.47 -19.42
CA ILE A 248 -6.43 -18.38 -19.33
C ILE A 248 -5.77 -19.09 -20.51
N ARG A 249 -4.80 -18.41 -21.09
CA ARG A 249 -3.89 -19.01 -22.08
C ARG A 249 -2.49 -19.18 -21.48
N PRO A 250 -2.06 -20.42 -21.19
CA PRO A 250 -0.71 -20.68 -20.71
C PRO A 250 0.35 -20.22 -21.71
N SER A 251 1.50 -19.80 -21.20
CA SER A 251 2.67 -19.40 -21.99
C SER A 251 3.68 -20.53 -22.18
N SER A 252 3.58 -21.59 -21.38
CA SER A 252 4.43 -22.78 -21.43
C SER A 252 3.78 -23.94 -20.68
N SER A 253 4.27 -25.17 -20.88
CA SER A 253 3.85 -26.33 -20.09
C SER A 253 4.16 -26.17 -18.60
N ALA A 254 5.21 -25.42 -18.23
CA ALA A 254 5.58 -25.17 -16.83
C ALA A 254 4.57 -24.27 -16.09
N GLY A 255 3.76 -23.51 -16.83
CA GLY A 255 2.64 -22.75 -16.28
C GLY A 255 1.45 -23.62 -15.88
N ILE A 256 1.43 -24.91 -16.21
CA ILE A 256 0.37 -25.85 -15.82
C ILE A 256 0.97 -26.84 -14.82
N GLN A 257 0.67 -26.66 -13.54
CA GLN A 257 1.28 -27.44 -12.47
C GLN A 257 0.23 -28.27 -11.74
N LEU A 258 0.44 -29.58 -11.65
CA LEU A 258 -0.26 -30.42 -10.68
C LEU A 258 0.22 -30.03 -9.28
N ILE A 259 -0.71 -29.94 -8.34
CA ILE A 259 -0.35 -29.65 -6.94
C ILE A 259 0.30 -30.89 -6.33
N THR A 260 1.55 -30.72 -5.91
CA THR A 260 2.40 -31.73 -5.26
C THR A 260 3.13 -31.10 -4.07
N GLN A 261 3.91 -31.89 -3.34
CA GLN A 261 4.73 -31.40 -2.22
C GLN A 261 5.73 -30.30 -2.61
N ASP A 262 6.18 -30.32 -3.88
CA ASP A 262 7.16 -29.36 -4.41
C ASP A 262 6.48 -28.08 -4.93
N THR A 263 5.15 -28.03 -4.95
CA THR A 263 4.38 -26.86 -5.37
C THR A 263 4.40 -25.80 -4.28
N VAL A 264 4.89 -24.60 -4.63
CA VAL A 264 4.82 -23.42 -3.77
C VAL A 264 3.48 -22.73 -4.00
N LEU A 265 2.65 -22.71 -2.97
CA LEU A 265 1.38 -21.99 -2.95
C LEU A 265 1.53 -20.64 -2.26
N ARG A 266 0.74 -19.67 -2.73
CA ARG A 266 0.51 -18.44 -1.99
C ARG A 266 -0.37 -18.71 -0.78
N LEU A 267 -0.28 -17.87 0.24
CA LEU A 267 -1.14 -18.02 1.43
C LEU A 267 -2.62 -17.98 1.06
N SER A 268 -3.05 -17.03 0.22
CA SER A 268 -4.43 -16.94 -0.29
C SER A 268 -4.89 -18.17 -1.08
N GLU A 269 -3.97 -18.94 -1.64
CA GLU A 269 -4.25 -20.21 -2.33
C GLU A 269 -4.36 -21.38 -1.34
N ALA A 270 -3.43 -21.44 -0.38
CA ALA A 270 -3.37 -22.48 0.63
C ALA A 270 -4.57 -22.44 1.60
N VAL A 271 -5.13 -21.26 1.84
CA VAL A 271 -6.27 -21.04 2.76
C VAL A 271 -7.64 -21.19 2.09
N ARG A 272 -7.70 -21.54 0.80
CA ARG A 272 -8.99 -21.71 0.11
C ARG A 272 -9.85 -22.77 0.81
N GLN A 273 -11.12 -22.47 0.93
CA GLN A 273 -12.11 -23.30 1.61
C GLN A 273 -13.14 -23.85 0.63
N LYS A 274 -13.76 -24.97 1.00
CA LYS A 274 -14.99 -25.47 0.40
C LYS A 274 -16.20 -24.76 1.01
N LYS A 275 -17.37 -24.93 0.40
CA LYS A 275 -18.65 -24.39 0.88
C LYS A 275 -19.00 -24.78 2.33
N ASP A 276 -18.53 -25.94 2.78
CA ASP A 276 -18.69 -26.41 4.16
C ASP A 276 -17.62 -25.86 5.13
N GLY A 277 -16.77 -24.94 4.69
CA GLY A 277 -15.69 -24.32 5.47
C GLY A 277 -14.47 -25.21 5.70
N THR A 278 -14.40 -26.41 5.10
CA THR A 278 -13.21 -27.27 5.14
C THR A 278 -12.15 -26.81 4.15
N ALA A 279 -10.88 -27.15 4.38
CA ALA A 279 -9.80 -26.79 3.47
C ALA A 279 -10.01 -27.42 2.08
N ALA A 280 -9.94 -26.62 1.02
CA ALA A 280 -10.12 -27.07 -0.36
C ALA A 280 -9.10 -28.14 -0.74
N LEU A 281 -7.85 -27.94 -0.30
CA LEU A 281 -6.69 -28.77 -0.58
C LEU A 281 -6.38 -29.79 0.53
N ALA A 282 -7.38 -30.15 1.35
CA ALA A 282 -7.19 -31.08 2.46
C ALA A 282 -6.54 -32.41 2.01
N GLY A 283 -5.48 -32.81 2.71
CA GLY A 283 -4.69 -34.00 2.44
C GLY A 283 -3.54 -33.82 1.44
N LEU A 284 -3.43 -32.67 0.77
CA LEU A 284 -2.31 -32.38 -0.13
C LEU A 284 -1.11 -31.84 0.65
N SER A 285 0.08 -32.35 0.31
CA SER A 285 1.33 -31.78 0.79
C SER A 285 1.74 -30.64 -0.14
N VAL A 286 2.14 -29.49 0.41
CA VAL A 286 2.54 -28.28 -0.34
C VAL A 286 3.61 -27.49 0.41
N THR A 287 4.22 -26.50 -0.25
CA THR A 287 5.10 -25.51 0.38
C THR A 287 4.43 -24.14 0.39
N VAL A 288 4.50 -23.41 1.51
CA VAL A 288 3.94 -22.07 1.66
C VAL A 288 4.98 -21.14 2.29
N HIS A 289 5.04 -19.90 1.80
CA HIS A 289 5.89 -18.84 2.37
C HIS A 289 5.02 -17.81 3.09
N GLY A 290 5.54 -17.22 4.17
CA GLY A 290 4.88 -16.14 4.87
C GLY A 290 5.71 -15.59 6.02
N VAL A 291 5.11 -14.71 6.80
CA VAL A 291 5.68 -14.12 8.02
C VAL A 291 4.86 -14.58 9.22
N ALA A 292 5.53 -14.98 10.30
CA ALA A 292 4.87 -15.34 11.54
C ALA A 292 4.18 -14.12 12.16
N ALA A 293 2.87 -14.24 12.41
CA ALA A 293 2.08 -13.21 13.07
C ALA A 293 2.17 -13.27 14.61
N GLY A 294 2.71 -14.35 15.16
CA GLY A 294 2.88 -14.55 16.60
C GLY A 294 3.85 -15.69 16.90
N PRO A 295 4.37 -15.77 18.13
CA PRO A 295 5.37 -16.76 18.50
C PRO A 295 4.78 -18.17 18.63
N THR A 296 5.59 -19.21 18.39
CA THR A 296 5.26 -20.62 18.71
C THR A 296 5.48 -20.97 20.17
N GLY A 297 6.24 -20.16 20.89
CA GLY A 297 6.58 -20.34 22.31
C GLY A 297 5.58 -19.70 23.28
N GLN A 298 5.61 -20.15 24.53
CA GLN A 298 4.56 -20.08 25.57
C GLN A 298 3.30 -20.93 25.31
N TRP A 299 3.08 -21.49 24.12
CA TRP A 299 1.87 -22.26 23.80
C TRP A 299 1.98 -23.77 24.06
N HIS A 300 3.11 -24.40 23.77
CA HIS A 300 3.36 -25.81 24.12
C HIS A 300 4.84 -26.16 23.85
N GLU A 301 5.54 -26.84 24.76
CA GLU A 301 6.97 -27.13 24.59
C GLU A 301 7.28 -28.24 23.55
N SER A 302 6.28 -29.04 23.17
CA SER A 302 6.47 -30.20 22.27
C SER A 302 5.93 -30.04 20.85
N ASN A 303 5.15 -29.00 20.56
CA ASN A 303 4.39 -28.83 19.31
C ASN A 303 4.59 -27.42 18.73
N THR A 304 4.51 -27.29 17.41
CA THR A 304 4.50 -25.98 16.74
C THR A 304 3.06 -25.54 16.49
N ALA A 305 2.70 -24.33 16.94
CA ALA A 305 1.38 -23.73 16.75
C ALA A 305 1.49 -22.20 16.62
N PHE A 306 1.13 -21.63 15.47
CA PHE A 306 1.16 -20.19 15.23
C PHE A 306 0.40 -19.81 13.95
N ALA A 307 0.08 -18.54 13.79
CA ALA A 307 -0.47 -18.00 12.55
C ALA A 307 0.64 -17.46 11.65
N MET A 308 0.57 -17.78 10.36
CA MET A 308 1.43 -17.24 9.31
C MET A 308 0.60 -16.37 8.36
N VAL A 309 1.09 -15.17 8.05
CA VAL A 309 0.42 -14.20 7.18
C VAL A 309 1.31 -13.78 6.02
N SER A 310 0.71 -13.15 5.01
CA SER A 310 1.49 -12.53 3.94
C SER A 310 2.42 -11.46 4.54
N PRO A 311 3.65 -11.29 4.00
CA PRO A 311 4.49 -10.15 4.37
C PRO A 311 3.73 -8.83 4.19
N ARG A 312 4.05 -7.82 4.99
CA ARG A 312 3.51 -6.47 4.79
C ARG A 312 3.81 -6.05 3.35
N GLN A 313 2.77 -5.71 2.61
CA GLN A 313 2.91 -5.24 1.24
C GLN A 313 3.41 -3.82 1.26
N THR A 314 4.24 -3.46 0.28
CA THR A 314 4.50 -2.05 0.01
C THR A 314 3.23 -1.52 -0.64
N PRO A 315 2.49 -0.57 -0.02
CA PRO A 315 1.32 0.02 -0.67
C PRO A 315 1.70 0.51 -2.09
N GLY A 316 0.79 0.63 -3.04
CA GLY A 316 1.04 1.26 -4.35
C GLY A 316 2.13 0.66 -5.26
N LEU A 317 2.78 -0.46 -4.92
CA LEU A 317 3.66 -1.23 -5.81
C LEU A 317 3.26 -2.69 -5.88
N ASP A 318 2.80 -3.25 -4.77
CA ASP A 318 2.24 -4.59 -4.76
C ASP A 318 0.71 -4.49 -4.87
N PRO A 319 0.09 -5.26 -5.77
CA PRO A 319 -1.36 -5.34 -5.82
C PRO A 319 -1.86 -5.86 -4.46
N VAL A 320 -2.97 -5.33 -3.94
CA VAL A 320 -3.53 -5.75 -2.64
C VAL A 320 -3.92 -7.23 -2.75
N TYR A 321 -2.98 -8.12 -2.41
CA TYR A 321 -3.28 -9.54 -2.40
C TYR A 321 -4.34 -9.76 -1.31
N PRO A 322 -5.37 -10.58 -1.54
CA PRO A 322 -6.26 -10.99 -0.46
C PRO A 322 -5.41 -11.55 0.68
N SER A 323 -5.42 -10.85 1.81
CA SER A 323 -4.65 -11.17 3.01
C SER A 323 -5.27 -12.41 3.64
N GLY A 324 -4.57 -13.54 3.56
CA GLY A 324 -4.96 -14.77 4.23
C GLY A 324 -4.02 -15.09 5.38
N GLY A 325 -4.57 -15.58 6.49
CA GLY A 325 -3.79 -16.22 7.55
C GLY A 325 -3.86 -17.73 7.40
N LEU A 326 -2.72 -18.41 7.54
CA LEU A 326 -2.64 -19.86 7.59
C LEU A 326 -2.19 -20.30 8.98
N TYR A 327 -3.00 -21.14 9.63
CA TYR A 327 -2.62 -21.70 10.91
C TYR A 327 -1.61 -22.84 10.71
N VAL A 328 -0.41 -22.74 11.26
CA VAL A 328 0.58 -23.82 11.22
C VAL A 328 0.49 -24.58 12.53
N TYR A 329 0.18 -25.88 12.47
CA TYR A 329 -0.05 -26.71 13.64
C TYR A 329 0.42 -28.15 13.44
N GLY A 330 1.28 -28.67 14.32
CA GLY A 330 1.65 -30.09 14.30
C GLY A 330 2.63 -30.53 15.40
N GLU A 331 2.69 -31.85 15.60
CA GLU A 331 3.62 -32.51 16.52
C GLU A 331 4.95 -32.84 15.81
N GLY A 332 6.07 -32.81 16.55
CA GLY A 332 7.35 -33.39 16.09
C GLY A 332 8.32 -32.43 15.38
N ILE A 333 7.92 -31.19 15.10
CA ILE A 333 8.83 -30.11 14.71
C ILE A 333 8.80 -29.08 15.82
N ALA A 334 9.79 -29.11 16.71
CA ALA A 334 9.94 -28.14 17.80
C ALA A 334 10.96 -27.09 17.40
N GLN A 335 10.55 -26.14 16.55
CA GLN A 335 11.36 -24.97 16.21
C GLN A 335 10.69 -23.72 16.79
N PRO A 336 11.36 -22.98 17.69
CA PRO A 336 10.90 -21.66 18.11
C PRO A 336 10.81 -20.73 16.90
N VAL A 337 9.69 -20.03 16.80
CA VAL A 337 9.39 -18.99 15.81
C VAL A 337 8.94 -17.77 16.59
N ALA A 338 9.47 -16.60 16.23
CA ALA A 338 9.06 -15.32 16.77
C ALA A 338 8.13 -14.59 15.79
N ARG A 339 7.33 -13.64 16.30
CA ARG A 339 6.60 -12.69 15.46
C ARG A 339 7.60 -11.95 14.55
N GLY A 340 7.30 -11.84 13.26
CA GLY A 340 8.19 -11.21 12.27
C GLY A 340 9.24 -12.15 11.65
N ASP A 341 9.29 -13.42 12.03
CA ASP A 341 10.11 -14.40 11.30
C ASP A 341 9.50 -14.68 9.91
N ALA A 342 10.29 -14.54 8.85
CA ALA A 342 9.94 -15.05 7.53
C ALA A 342 10.19 -16.55 7.47
N LEU A 343 9.25 -17.28 6.88
CA LEU A 343 9.17 -18.72 6.96
C LEU A 343 8.97 -19.36 5.60
N THR A 344 9.59 -20.52 5.42
CA THR A 344 9.22 -21.52 4.43
C THR A 344 8.74 -22.76 5.17
N VAL A 345 7.48 -23.14 4.93
CA VAL A 345 6.86 -24.31 5.57
C VAL A 345 6.38 -25.28 4.50
N THR A 346 6.88 -26.50 4.52
CA THR A 346 6.32 -27.61 3.74
C THR A 346 5.50 -28.49 4.66
N GLY A 347 4.31 -28.90 4.25
CA GLY A 347 3.42 -29.67 5.11
C GLY A 347 2.14 -30.11 4.42
N VAL A 348 1.29 -30.82 5.17
CA VAL A 348 -0.02 -31.30 4.69
C VAL A 348 -1.11 -30.32 5.08
N LEU A 349 -1.88 -29.85 4.10
CA LEU A 349 -3.05 -29.01 4.34
C LEU A 349 -4.21 -29.82 4.90
N GLY A 350 -4.99 -29.20 5.77
CA GLY A 350 -6.19 -29.78 6.36
C GLY A 350 -6.91 -28.77 7.24
N ASN A 351 -7.77 -29.26 8.13
CA ASN A 351 -8.39 -28.43 9.16
C ASN A 351 -7.76 -28.74 10.53
N ALA A 352 -7.54 -27.70 11.33
CA ALA A 352 -7.00 -27.86 12.67
C ALA A 352 -8.03 -28.61 13.54
N GLY A 353 -7.58 -29.70 14.18
CA GLY A 353 -8.45 -30.51 15.03
C GLY A 353 -8.99 -29.78 16.27
N TYR A 354 -8.31 -28.71 16.71
CA TYR A 354 -8.70 -27.88 17.85
C TYR A 354 -9.53 -26.66 17.45
N ASP A 355 -9.07 -25.91 16.44
CA ASP A 355 -9.58 -24.56 16.12
C ASP A 355 -10.20 -24.47 14.71
N GLY A 356 -10.64 -25.60 14.11
CA GLY A 356 -11.48 -25.68 12.89
C GLY A 356 -10.94 -25.05 11.60
N ASN A 357 -9.88 -24.25 11.70
CA ASN A 357 -9.28 -23.41 10.68
C ASN A 357 -8.58 -24.23 9.62
N VAL A 358 -8.43 -23.65 8.42
CA VAL A 358 -7.47 -24.18 7.46
C VAL A 358 -6.09 -24.13 8.09
N SER A 359 -5.40 -25.27 8.06
CA SER A 359 -4.13 -25.43 8.74
C SER A 359 -3.14 -26.21 7.89
N LEU A 360 -1.87 -25.98 8.17
CA LEU A 360 -0.75 -26.70 7.60
C LEU A 360 -0.05 -27.49 8.70
N THR A 361 -0.09 -28.82 8.61
CA THR A 361 0.70 -29.70 9.47
C THR A 361 2.12 -29.80 8.91
N PRO A 362 3.12 -29.18 9.55
CA PRO A 362 4.44 -29.04 8.95
C PRO A 362 5.19 -30.39 8.93
N SER A 363 5.84 -30.69 7.81
CA SER A 363 6.86 -31.73 7.66
C SER A 363 8.27 -31.13 7.65
N THR A 364 8.41 -29.90 7.18
CA THR A 364 9.60 -29.06 7.36
C THR A 364 9.18 -27.62 7.70
N LEU A 365 10.01 -26.95 8.49
CA LEU A 365 9.86 -25.54 8.82
C LEU A 365 11.26 -24.91 8.78
N THR A 366 11.41 -23.77 8.13
CA THR A 366 12.68 -23.03 8.07
C THR A 366 12.42 -21.54 8.24
N VAL A 367 13.15 -20.91 9.17
CA VAL A 367 13.20 -19.45 9.31
C VAL A 367 14.25 -18.94 8.33
N THR A 368 13.83 -18.05 7.43
CA THR A 368 14.67 -17.52 6.33
C THR A 368 15.17 -16.11 6.61
N ALA A 369 14.42 -15.32 7.39
CA ALA A 369 14.79 -14.01 7.91
C ALA A 369 14.00 -13.72 9.20
N SER A 370 14.42 -12.70 9.94
CA SER A 370 13.74 -12.24 11.17
C SER A 370 13.46 -10.74 11.08
N GLU A 371 12.71 -10.20 12.05
CA GLU A 371 12.40 -8.76 12.15
C GLU A 371 11.69 -8.20 10.91
N GLN A 372 10.91 -9.04 10.22
CA GLN A 372 10.13 -8.60 9.07
C GLN A 372 8.86 -7.88 9.53
N PRO A 373 8.42 -6.83 8.82
CA PRO A 373 7.16 -6.18 9.09
C PRO A 373 5.99 -7.16 8.97
N VAL A 374 5.17 -7.22 10.01
CA VAL A 374 3.94 -8.03 10.06
C VAL A 374 2.77 -7.15 9.66
N LEU A 375 1.73 -7.75 9.05
CA LEU A 375 0.47 -7.07 8.80
C LEU A 375 -0.10 -6.49 10.11
N SER A 376 -0.54 -5.23 10.09
CA SER A 376 -1.23 -4.62 11.23
C SER A 376 -2.54 -5.35 11.53
N GLU A 377 -2.94 -5.36 12.79
CA GLU A 377 -4.22 -5.90 13.22
C GLU A 377 -5.37 -5.20 12.49
N LYS A 378 -6.34 -5.99 12.00
CA LYS A 378 -7.59 -5.46 11.43
C LYS A 378 -8.62 -5.31 12.55
N PHE A 379 -9.17 -4.11 12.74
CA PHE A 379 -10.31 -3.93 13.63
C PHE A 379 -11.55 -4.62 13.07
N ILE A 380 -12.27 -5.36 13.92
CA ILE A 380 -13.54 -6.02 13.57
C ILE A 380 -14.57 -5.78 14.67
N TYR A 381 -15.84 -5.66 14.29
CA TYR A 381 -16.94 -5.66 15.25
C TYR A 381 -17.33 -7.09 15.63
N THR A 382 -17.84 -7.28 16.85
CA THR A 382 -18.12 -8.62 17.38
C THR A 382 -19.35 -9.29 16.74
N ASP A 383 -20.18 -8.50 16.06
CA ASP A 383 -21.43 -8.89 15.40
C ASP A 383 -21.30 -9.05 13.89
N TRP A 384 -20.09 -8.88 13.34
CA TRP A 384 -19.82 -9.15 11.93
C TRP A 384 -20.31 -10.54 11.51
N SER A 385 -20.99 -10.56 10.37
CA SER A 385 -21.52 -11.78 9.80
C SER A 385 -20.39 -12.74 9.43
N ARG A 386 -20.75 -14.03 9.26
CA ARG A 386 -19.77 -15.02 8.83
C ARG A 386 -19.16 -14.67 7.47
N GLU A 387 -19.95 -14.09 6.58
CA GLU A 387 -19.49 -13.61 5.27
C GLU A 387 -18.48 -12.46 5.40
N GLN A 388 -18.64 -11.59 6.41
CA GLN A 388 -17.68 -10.50 6.68
C GLN A 388 -16.37 -11.00 7.32
N LEU A 389 -16.44 -12.07 8.13
CA LEU A 389 -15.28 -12.66 8.81
C LEU A 389 -14.53 -13.70 7.94
N GLN A 390 -15.21 -14.29 6.96
CA GLN A 390 -14.61 -15.28 6.06
C GLN A 390 -13.44 -14.67 5.29
N GLY A 391 -12.31 -15.37 5.26
CA GLY A 391 -11.05 -14.90 4.69
C GLY A 391 -10.12 -14.22 5.70
N LEU A 392 -10.61 -13.86 6.90
CA LEU A 392 -9.79 -13.29 7.98
C LEU A 392 -9.29 -14.36 8.96
N GLU A 393 -9.58 -15.63 8.72
CA GLU A 393 -9.13 -16.71 9.61
C GLU A 393 -7.61 -16.71 9.73
N SER A 394 -7.15 -16.91 10.97
CA SER A 394 -5.75 -16.82 11.37
C SER A 394 -5.06 -15.47 11.14
N THR A 395 -5.74 -14.43 10.63
CA THR A 395 -5.17 -13.09 10.52
C THR A 395 -5.16 -12.37 11.88
N PRO A 396 -4.21 -11.44 12.11
CA PRO A 396 -4.26 -10.52 13.24
C PRO A 396 -5.51 -9.64 13.21
N VAL A 397 -6.28 -9.67 14.28
CA VAL A 397 -7.49 -8.86 14.47
C VAL A 397 -7.46 -8.15 15.83
N LYS A 398 -8.15 -7.02 15.90
CA LYS A 398 -8.40 -6.25 17.12
C LYS A 398 -9.90 -6.14 17.32
N ILE A 399 -10.35 -6.38 18.55
CA ILE A 399 -11.73 -6.11 18.98
C ILE A 399 -11.71 -5.20 20.20
N LYS A 400 -12.76 -4.38 20.34
CA LYS A 400 -13.04 -3.62 21.55
C LYS A 400 -14.46 -3.91 21.98
N GLY A 401 -14.69 -4.09 23.28
CA GLY A 401 -16.05 -4.22 23.78
C GLY A 401 -16.14 -4.49 25.27
N ARG A 402 -17.36 -4.60 25.78
CA ARG A 402 -17.64 -4.89 27.19
C ARG A 402 -17.70 -6.39 27.45
N VAL A 403 -17.07 -6.84 28.52
CA VAL A 403 -17.14 -8.23 28.95
C VAL A 403 -18.52 -8.52 29.53
N THR A 404 -19.28 -9.40 28.90
CA THR A 404 -20.64 -9.80 29.33
C THR A 404 -20.64 -11.11 30.11
N ALA A 405 -19.65 -11.98 29.90
CA ALA A 405 -19.50 -13.23 30.64
C ALA A 405 -18.04 -13.67 30.73
N ILE A 406 -17.72 -14.41 31.80
CA ILE A 406 -16.44 -15.10 31.97
C ILE A 406 -16.73 -16.57 32.30
N LYS A 407 -16.06 -17.50 31.62
CA LYS A 407 -16.18 -18.94 31.90
C LYS A 407 -14.79 -19.55 32.03
N ASP A 408 -14.67 -20.52 32.94
CA ASP A 408 -13.46 -21.30 33.15
C ASP A 408 -13.84 -22.79 33.09
N THR A 409 -13.16 -23.53 32.21
CA THR A 409 -13.36 -24.97 32.01
C THR A 409 -12.21 -25.80 32.57
N GLY A 410 -11.22 -25.16 33.20
CA GLY A 410 -9.95 -25.75 33.63
C GLY A 410 -8.89 -25.82 32.52
N ILE A 411 -9.30 -26.04 31.26
CA ILE A 411 -8.38 -26.04 30.11
C ILE A 411 -8.36 -24.67 29.43
N THR A 412 -9.54 -24.04 29.32
CA THR A 412 -9.71 -22.69 28.75
C THR A 412 -10.38 -21.76 29.74
N ARG A 413 -9.96 -20.51 29.71
CA ARG A 413 -10.66 -19.38 30.32
C ARG A 413 -11.10 -18.45 29.19
N THR A 414 -12.36 -18.06 29.18
CA THR A 414 -12.97 -17.31 28.08
C THR A 414 -13.64 -16.03 28.56
N LEU A 415 -13.50 -14.95 27.79
CA LEU A 415 -14.34 -13.76 27.89
C LEU A 415 -15.39 -13.80 26.78
N THR A 416 -16.64 -13.45 27.07
CA THR A 416 -17.60 -13.06 26.05
C THR A 416 -17.61 -11.54 26.00
N VAL A 417 -17.32 -10.98 24.84
CA VAL A 417 -17.16 -9.55 24.60
C VAL A 417 -18.26 -9.05 23.68
N ASP A 418 -18.91 -7.98 24.08
CA ASP A 418 -19.91 -7.24 23.32
C ASP A 418 -19.29 -5.94 22.81
N GLY A 419 -18.97 -5.93 21.53
CA GLY A 419 -18.39 -4.83 20.76
C GLY A 419 -19.07 -4.73 19.41
N SER A 420 -20.40 -4.80 19.40
CA SER A 420 -21.24 -4.73 18.21
C SER A 420 -21.16 -3.35 17.56
N GLU A 421 -21.39 -3.33 16.23
CA GLU A 421 -21.35 -2.10 15.41
C GLU A 421 -22.44 -1.09 15.82
N ASP A 422 -23.50 -1.52 16.51
CA ASP A 422 -24.55 -0.64 17.01
C ASP A 422 -24.12 0.26 18.20
N GLY A 423 -22.94 0.00 18.77
CA GLY A 423 -22.37 0.73 19.90
C GLY A 423 -23.03 0.43 21.25
N ASN A 424 -24.01 -0.46 21.31
CA ASN A 424 -24.69 -0.83 22.57
C ASN A 424 -24.03 -2.04 23.23
N THR A 425 -22.86 -1.82 23.83
CA THR A 425 -22.05 -2.87 24.48
C THR A 425 -22.64 -3.45 25.78
N THR A 426 -23.93 -3.26 26.06
CA THR A 426 -24.56 -3.68 27.33
C THR A 426 -25.73 -4.63 27.18
N ASP A 427 -26.25 -4.83 25.95
CA ASP A 427 -27.40 -5.69 25.74
C ASP A 427 -27.02 -7.16 25.51
N GLY A 428 -25.73 -7.44 25.27
CA GLY A 428 -25.22 -8.79 25.04
C GLY A 428 -25.66 -9.38 23.71
N THR A 429 -26.05 -8.55 22.75
CA THR A 429 -26.30 -8.95 21.37
C THR A 429 -25.00 -8.86 20.56
N GLY A 430 -24.86 -9.70 19.53
CA GLY A 430 -23.68 -9.58 18.66
C GLY A 430 -22.32 -9.85 19.31
N THR A 431 -22.23 -10.73 20.30
CA THR A 431 -20.99 -10.96 21.06
C THR A 431 -20.01 -11.91 20.38
N MET A 432 -18.72 -11.74 20.67
CA MET A 432 -17.65 -12.67 20.28
C MET A 432 -16.93 -13.24 21.51
N VAL A 433 -16.44 -14.48 21.41
CA VAL A 433 -15.66 -15.11 22.48
C VAL A 433 -14.17 -14.80 22.30
N VAL A 434 -13.49 -14.48 23.39
CA VAL A 434 -12.03 -14.46 23.50
C VAL A 434 -11.60 -15.70 24.29
N LYS A 435 -10.69 -16.51 23.74
CA LYS A 435 -10.25 -17.76 24.36
C LYS A 435 -8.77 -17.74 24.74
N VAL A 436 -8.50 -17.94 26.03
CA VAL A 436 -7.15 -18.14 26.56
C VAL A 436 -7.03 -19.59 27.07
N TYR A 437 -5.91 -20.23 26.73
CA TYR A 437 -5.63 -21.61 27.10
C TYR A 437 -4.72 -21.65 28.34
N SER A 438 -4.99 -22.57 29.27
CA SER A 438 -4.21 -22.75 30.52
C SER A 438 -2.72 -22.96 30.29
N TYR A 439 -2.34 -23.47 29.12
CA TYR A 439 -0.96 -23.73 28.74
C TYR A 439 -0.30 -22.56 28.00
N SER A 440 -1.02 -21.49 27.62
CA SER A 440 -0.48 -20.42 26.78
C SER A 440 0.36 -19.39 27.54
N GLY A 441 0.45 -19.50 28.87
CA GLY A 441 1.10 -18.51 29.73
C GLY A 441 0.39 -17.16 29.83
N LEU A 442 -0.74 -16.99 29.13
CA LEU A 442 -1.57 -15.78 29.16
C LEU A 442 -2.58 -15.86 30.31
N SER A 443 -2.91 -14.71 30.87
CA SER A 443 -3.84 -14.59 31.99
C SER A 443 -4.97 -13.60 31.68
N LEU A 444 -6.18 -13.97 32.11
CA LEU A 444 -7.36 -13.11 32.17
C LEU A 444 -7.68 -12.71 33.61
N GLU A 445 -6.72 -12.84 34.52
CA GLU A 445 -6.86 -12.42 35.92
C GLU A 445 -7.05 -10.91 36.02
N GLY A 446 -7.92 -10.47 36.94
CA GLY A 446 -8.24 -9.06 37.14
C GLY A 446 -9.34 -8.50 36.23
N ILE A 447 -9.64 -9.16 35.09
CA ILE A 447 -10.75 -8.77 34.21
C ILE A 447 -12.08 -9.23 34.81
N THR A 448 -13.06 -8.33 34.87
CA THR A 448 -14.38 -8.59 35.44
C THR A 448 -15.52 -8.38 34.44
N VAL A 449 -16.69 -9.00 34.70
CA VAL A 449 -17.89 -8.74 33.90
C VAL A 449 -18.32 -7.28 34.09
N GLY A 450 -18.64 -6.63 32.98
CA GLY A 450 -18.96 -5.20 32.90
C GLY A 450 -17.78 -4.31 32.54
N GLU A 451 -16.56 -4.85 32.47
CA GLU A 451 -15.37 -4.09 32.10
C GLU A 451 -15.23 -3.98 30.57
N GLU A 452 -14.77 -2.83 30.07
CA GLU A 452 -14.41 -2.68 28.66
C GLU A 452 -12.96 -3.10 28.43
N VAL A 453 -12.75 -3.88 27.38
CA VAL A 453 -11.45 -4.43 27.02
C VAL A 453 -11.14 -4.20 25.55
N VAL A 454 -9.85 -4.06 25.23
CA VAL A 454 -9.31 -4.21 23.88
C VAL A 454 -8.53 -5.51 23.83
N VAL A 455 -8.81 -6.31 22.80
CA VAL A 455 -8.14 -7.61 22.61
C VAL A 455 -7.57 -7.70 21.20
N ASN A 456 -6.25 -7.81 21.13
CA ASN A 456 -5.50 -8.17 19.94
C ASN A 456 -5.27 -9.68 19.92
N GLY A 457 -5.54 -10.32 18.79
CA GLY A 457 -5.32 -11.74 18.66
C GLY A 457 -5.40 -12.22 17.23
N SER A 458 -5.40 -13.53 17.07
CA SER A 458 -5.68 -14.17 15.79
C SER A 458 -7.14 -14.62 15.76
N LEU A 459 -7.83 -14.37 14.65
CA LEU A 459 -9.20 -14.87 14.47
C LEU A 459 -9.18 -16.38 14.27
N GLN A 460 -9.97 -17.12 15.04
CA GLN A 460 -10.04 -18.58 15.02
C GLN A 460 -11.50 -19.06 14.97
N LYS A 461 -11.69 -20.35 14.69
CA LYS A 461 -13.01 -20.97 14.50
C LYS A 461 -13.17 -22.18 15.42
N GLU A 462 -14.36 -22.50 15.92
CA GLU A 462 -14.51 -23.74 16.72
C GLU A 462 -14.48 -25.01 15.85
N ALA A 463 -13.87 -26.09 16.37
CA ALA A 463 -14.00 -27.42 15.80
C ALA A 463 -15.41 -28.00 16.08
N GLY A 464 -16.20 -28.28 15.04
CA GLY A 464 -17.55 -28.85 15.13
C GLY A 464 -18.01 -29.50 13.83
N ALA A 465 -19.03 -30.39 13.91
CA ALA A 465 -19.58 -31.08 12.74
C ALA A 465 -20.05 -30.05 11.70
N ALA A 466 -19.62 -30.26 10.46
CA ALA A 466 -19.91 -29.40 9.34
C ALA A 466 -21.39 -28.92 9.33
N PRO A 467 -21.62 -27.64 8.96
CA PRO A 467 -20.61 -26.85 8.28
C PRO A 467 -19.77 -25.91 9.17
N VAL A 468 -20.16 -25.43 10.36
CA VAL A 468 -19.36 -24.34 11.00
C VAL A 468 -19.53 -24.21 12.51
N GLY A 469 -18.42 -24.22 13.27
CA GLY A 469 -18.36 -23.71 14.65
C GLY A 469 -18.17 -22.19 14.72
N ASP A 470 -18.53 -21.54 15.84
CA ASP A 470 -18.51 -20.07 15.95
C ASP A 470 -17.08 -19.48 15.92
N TYR A 471 -16.94 -18.22 15.50
CA TYR A 471 -15.67 -17.49 15.51
C TYR A 471 -15.31 -17.01 16.91
N PHE A 472 -14.01 -16.96 17.20
CA PHE A 472 -13.47 -16.43 18.43
C PHE A 472 -12.12 -15.77 18.19
N VAL A 473 -11.72 -14.86 19.08
CA VAL A 473 -10.38 -14.27 19.07
C VAL A 473 -9.48 -15.04 20.03
N ARG A 474 -8.31 -15.41 19.54
CA ARG A 474 -7.26 -16.06 20.35
C ARG A 474 -6.12 -15.05 20.57
N PRO A 475 -5.95 -14.49 21.78
CA PRO A 475 -4.91 -13.50 22.03
C PRO A 475 -3.51 -14.07 21.82
N VAL A 476 -2.60 -13.31 21.22
CA VAL A 476 -1.25 -13.83 20.87
C VAL A 476 -0.19 -13.58 21.95
N GLU A 477 -0.39 -12.56 22.77
CA GLU A 477 0.52 -12.13 23.83
C GLU A 477 -0.24 -11.40 24.93
N GLN A 478 0.35 -11.30 26.13
CA GLN A 478 -0.33 -10.70 27.29
C GLN A 478 -0.64 -9.22 27.08
N LEU A 479 0.25 -8.50 26.38
CA LEU A 479 0.06 -7.09 26.05
C LEU A 479 -1.17 -6.86 25.15
N GLY A 480 -1.57 -7.87 24.38
CA GLY A 480 -2.76 -7.84 23.53
C GLY A 480 -4.09 -8.02 24.29
N ILE A 481 -4.10 -8.05 25.62
CA ILE A 481 -5.31 -8.14 26.43
C ILE A 481 -5.31 -6.98 27.42
N GLN A 482 -6.10 -5.95 27.15
CA GLN A 482 -6.05 -4.70 27.90
C GLN A 482 -7.41 -4.29 28.40
N ARG A 483 -7.44 -3.69 29.58
CA ARG A 483 -8.63 -3.02 30.12
C ARG A 483 -8.60 -1.57 29.65
N CYS A 484 -9.70 -1.10 29.06
CA CYS A 484 -9.81 0.29 28.61
C CYS A 484 -9.64 1.31 29.76
N SER A 485 -9.87 0.89 31.01
CA SER A 485 -9.65 1.68 32.23
C SER A 485 -8.18 1.92 32.55
N GLU A 486 -7.27 1.15 31.96
CA GLU A 486 -5.81 1.25 32.13
C GLU A 486 -5.12 1.96 30.96
N HIS A 487 -5.89 2.29 29.91
CA HIS A 487 -5.37 3.04 28.77
C HIS A 487 -4.93 4.45 29.20
N PRO A 488 -3.92 5.02 28.52
CA PRO A 488 -3.48 6.39 28.76
C PRO A 488 -4.55 7.43 28.41
N ALA A 489 -4.27 8.68 28.75
CA ALA A 489 -5.13 9.82 28.44
C ALA A 489 -5.30 9.98 26.92
N ARG A 490 -6.51 10.32 26.46
CA ARG A 490 -6.80 10.47 25.02
C ARG A 490 -5.97 11.59 24.37
N THR A 491 -5.71 11.47 23.07
CA THR A 491 -5.11 12.54 22.26
C THR A 491 -5.90 12.80 20.99
N LEU A 492 -6.21 14.08 20.77
CA LEU A 492 -6.69 14.60 19.49
C LEU A 492 -5.50 15.25 18.78
N TYR A 493 -5.17 14.73 17.60
CA TYR A 493 -4.09 15.23 16.76
C TYR A 493 -4.65 15.75 15.45
N VAL A 494 -4.65 17.08 15.27
CA VAL A 494 -5.28 17.74 14.13
C VAL A 494 -4.20 18.24 13.17
N HIS A 495 -4.27 17.75 11.95
CA HIS A 495 -3.44 18.21 10.83
C HIS A 495 -4.23 19.25 10.04
N LEU A 496 -3.61 20.41 9.79
CA LEU A 496 -4.22 21.54 9.11
C LEU A 496 -3.41 21.86 7.83
N ASP A 497 -3.89 21.38 6.68
CA ASP A 497 -3.19 21.51 5.38
C ASP A 497 -3.07 22.98 4.96
N GLY A 498 -1.87 23.48 4.70
CA GLY A 498 -1.63 24.86 4.27
C GLY A 498 -2.09 25.93 5.28
N PHE A 499 -2.21 25.55 6.56
CA PHE A 499 -2.67 26.47 7.62
C PHE A 499 -1.53 27.39 8.06
N ARG A 500 -1.60 28.64 7.59
CA ARG A 500 -0.58 29.64 7.91
C ARG A 500 -0.58 30.02 9.38
N ASN A 501 0.63 30.27 9.87
CA ASN A 501 0.92 30.69 11.24
C ASN A 501 0.17 31.97 11.67
N ASP A 502 -0.16 32.86 10.72
CA ASP A 502 -0.80 34.17 10.95
C ASP A 502 -2.33 34.15 10.95
N TYR A 503 -2.99 33.05 10.55
CA TYR A 503 -4.46 33.03 10.43
C TYR A 503 -5.17 33.27 11.78
N VAL A 504 -4.70 32.64 12.85
CA VAL A 504 -5.24 32.82 14.20
C VAL A 504 -4.79 34.11 14.91
N GLN A 505 -4.03 34.96 14.22
CA GLN A 505 -3.58 36.25 14.77
C GLN A 505 -4.43 37.43 14.24
N ARG A 506 -5.44 37.14 13.43
CA ARG A 506 -6.30 38.15 12.79
C ARG A 506 -7.45 38.50 13.71
N GLU A 507 -7.42 39.71 14.27
CA GLU A 507 -8.40 40.18 15.26
C GLU A 507 -9.85 40.24 14.75
N ASP A 508 -10.05 40.26 13.43
CA ASP A 508 -11.36 40.32 12.77
C ASP A 508 -11.94 38.95 12.41
N TRP A 509 -11.25 37.85 12.75
CA TRP A 509 -11.67 36.48 12.48
C TRP A 509 -12.19 35.83 13.77
N ASP A 510 -13.34 35.15 13.69
CA ASP A 510 -13.99 34.55 14.86
C ASP A 510 -13.48 33.13 15.10
N THR A 511 -12.40 32.98 15.88
CA THR A 511 -11.74 31.69 16.17
C THR A 511 -11.64 31.36 17.67
N PRO A 512 -12.76 31.33 18.41
CA PRO A 512 -12.76 31.18 19.86
C PRO A 512 -12.22 29.84 20.35
N VAL A 513 -12.34 28.76 19.56
CA VAL A 513 -11.80 27.44 19.95
C VAL A 513 -10.29 27.43 19.82
N PHE A 514 -9.72 27.97 18.73
CA PHE A 514 -8.28 28.17 18.61
C PHE A 514 -7.74 29.06 19.73
N ASP A 515 -8.41 30.18 20.03
CA ASP A 515 -8.03 31.08 21.12
C ASP A 515 -8.00 30.37 22.49
N ALA A 516 -9.01 29.53 22.76
CA ALA A 516 -9.08 28.73 23.98
C ALA A 516 -7.95 27.69 24.05
N LEU A 517 -7.62 27.03 22.93
CA LEU A 517 -6.55 26.02 22.88
C LEU A 517 -5.16 26.67 23.01
N ILE A 518 -4.95 27.85 22.42
CA ILE A 518 -3.73 28.64 22.53
C ILE A 518 -3.54 29.13 23.98
N SER A 519 -4.56 29.79 24.55
CA SER A 519 -4.49 30.33 25.92
C SER A 519 -4.45 29.25 26.99
N GLY A 520 -5.08 28.10 26.75
CA GLY A 520 -5.05 26.94 27.64
C GLY A 520 -3.82 26.04 27.48
N GLY A 521 -2.95 26.31 26.49
CA GLY A 521 -1.82 25.45 26.14
C GLY A 521 -0.52 26.22 25.95
N THR A 522 0.43 25.61 25.24
CA THR A 522 1.69 26.22 24.84
C THR A 522 1.73 26.39 23.32
N ARG A 523 1.94 27.62 22.87
CA ARG A 523 2.04 27.99 21.46
C ARG A 523 3.49 28.02 21.01
N CYS A 524 3.85 27.20 20.02
CA CYS A 524 5.17 27.23 19.40
C CYS A 524 5.21 28.36 18.36
N THR A 525 5.86 29.48 18.68
CA THR A 525 5.88 30.68 17.81
C THR A 525 6.96 30.62 16.74
N ASN A 526 8.02 29.82 16.98
CA ASN A 526 9.11 29.55 16.05
C ASN A 526 8.99 28.12 15.50
N ALA A 527 7.88 27.81 14.81
CA ALA A 527 7.55 26.47 14.33
C ALA A 527 7.75 26.31 12.82
N TRP A 528 8.38 25.20 12.42
CA TRP A 528 8.79 24.94 11.03
C TRP A 528 8.41 23.52 10.57
N GLY A 529 7.87 23.40 9.37
CA GLY A 529 7.74 22.14 8.65
C GLY A 529 9.05 21.70 8.00
N GLU A 530 9.01 20.57 7.32
CA GLU A 530 10.12 19.99 6.59
C GLU A 530 10.27 20.59 5.18
N TYR A 531 11.46 20.42 4.62
CA TYR A 531 11.75 20.73 3.23
C TYR A 531 11.77 19.41 2.42
N VAL A 532 11.13 19.33 1.26
CA VAL A 532 10.32 20.37 0.58
C VAL A 532 8.97 20.55 1.27
N SER A 533 8.48 21.79 1.30
CA SER A 533 7.21 22.18 1.94
C SER A 533 5.98 21.72 1.14
N MET A 534 5.93 20.43 0.83
CA MET A 534 4.84 19.75 0.13
C MET A 534 4.02 18.93 1.11
N THR A 535 2.70 18.94 0.92
CA THR A 535 1.73 18.19 1.73
C THR A 535 2.09 16.72 1.86
N THR A 536 2.41 16.03 0.75
CA THR A 536 2.68 14.57 0.82
C THR A 536 3.90 14.23 1.67
N ALA A 537 4.94 15.07 1.65
CA ALA A 537 6.14 14.91 2.46
C ALA A 537 5.83 15.21 3.94
N ASN A 538 5.31 16.41 4.22
CA ASN A 538 5.07 16.86 5.58
C ASN A 538 3.98 16.05 6.29
N MET A 539 2.91 15.63 5.62
CA MET A 539 1.93 14.72 6.20
C MET A 539 2.53 13.36 6.56
N THR A 540 3.55 12.90 5.81
CA THR A 540 4.29 11.68 6.16
C THR A 540 5.11 11.91 7.43
N THR A 541 5.83 13.03 7.53
CA THR A 541 6.51 13.44 8.78
C THR A 541 5.55 13.52 9.95
N LEU A 542 4.41 14.19 9.82
CA LEU A 542 3.42 14.34 10.89
C LEU A 542 2.86 12.98 11.35
N CYS A 543 2.79 11.98 10.47
CA CYS A 543 2.31 10.63 10.82
C CYS A 543 3.39 9.69 11.35
N THR A 544 4.68 10.03 11.24
CA THR A 544 5.80 9.10 11.51
C THR A 544 6.81 9.66 12.51
N GLY A 545 6.90 10.98 12.65
CA GLY A 545 7.97 11.63 13.40
C GLY A 545 9.33 11.53 12.71
N ALA A 546 9.37 11.18 11.42
CA ALA A 546 10.59 11.02 10.63
C ALA A 546 10.84 12.26 9.76
N HIS A 547 12.10 12.66 9.62
CA HIS A 547 12.53 13.65 8.63
C HIS A 547 12.27 13.15 7.21
N THR A 548 12.24 14.08 6.25
CA THR A 548 12.06 13.72 4.84
C THR A 548 13.22 12.87 4.33
N GLY A 549 14.44 13.12 4.79
CA GLY A 549 15.62 12.28 4.59
C GLY A 549 15.52 10.87 5.20
N THR A 550 14.67 10.64 6.19
CA THR A 550 14.46 9.30 6.78
C THR A 550 13.37 8.53 6.04
N HIS A 551 12.21 9.14 5.83
CA HIS A 551 11.07 8.45 5.20
C HIS A 551 11.12 8.44 3.65
N GLN A 552 12.03 9.20 3.02
CA GLN A 552 12.30 9.21 1.58
C GLN A 552 11.08 9.56 0.68
N VAL A 553 10.16 10.39 1.20
CA VAL A 553 8.96 10.87 0.46
C VAL A 553 9.17 12.34 0.08
N PRO A 554 9.47 12.67 -1.19
CA PRO A 554 9.78 14.03 -1.61
C PRO A 554 8.54 14.88 -1.88
N ALA A 555 7.58 14.33 -2.63
CA ALA A 555 6.40 15.04 -3.08
C ALA A 555 5.34 14.03 -3.57
N LEU A 556 4.21 14.53 -4.04
CA LEU A 556 3.14 13.71 -4.64
C LEU A 556 3.61 12.96 -5.90
N ALA A 557 4.56 13.54 -6.61
CA ALA A 557 5.16 12.98 -7.83
C ALA A 557 6.67 13.20 -7.81
N PHE A 558 7.44 12.28 -8.37
CA PHE A 558 8.89 12.44 -8.54
C PHE A 558 9.42 11.55 -9.68
N TYR A 559 10.70 11.70 -10.02
CA TYR A 559 11.39 10.79 -10.95
C TYR A 559 12.22 9.76 -10.19
N ASP A 560 11.84 8.49 -10.32
CA ASP A 560 12.59 7.36 -9.81
C ASP A 560 13.71 7.01 -10.79
N LYS A 561 14.90 7.52 -10.50
CA LYS A 561 16.12 7.28 -11.28
C LYS A 561 16.55 5.82 -11.33
N VAL A 562 16.29 5.05 -10.28
CA VAL A 562 16.74 3.65 -10.18
C VAL A 562 16.02 2.82 -11.23
N ASN A 563 14.72 3.05 -11.37
CA ASN A 563 13.86 2.31 -12.30
C ASN A 563 13.56 3.10 -13.59
N ASP A 564 14.17 4.27 -13.77
CA ASP A 564 13.94 5.21 -14.87
C ASP A 564 12.46 5.47 -15.18
N ARG A 565 11.67 5.83 -14.15
CA ARG A 565 10.21 5.97 -14.27
C ARG A 565 9.65 7.18 -13.52
N ARG A 566 8.47 7.64 -13.96
CA ARG A 566 7.64 8.62 -13.24
C ARG A 566 6.93 7.92 -12.08
N VAL A 567 6.91 8.52 -10.89
CA VAL A 567 6.16 8.03 -9.72
C VAL A 567 5.13 9.08 -9.31
N ARG A 568 3.91 8.65 -8.95
CA ARG A 568 2.79 9.52 -8.52
C ARG A 568 1.95 8.85 -7.42
N PHE A 569 1.23 9.67 -6.64
CA PHE A 569 0.28 9.24 -5.59
C PHE A 569 0.95 8.45 -4.45
N LEU A 570 2.08 8.94 -3.96
CA LEU A 570 2.89 8.20 -3.00
C LEU A 570 2.19 8.07 -1.64
N GLN A 571 1.71 6.86 -1.35
CA GLN A 571 1.31 6.42 -0.01
C GLN A 571 2.38 5.55 0.67
N ASN A 572 3.51 5.34 -0.01
CA ASN A 572 4.49 4.32 0.34
C ASN A 572 5.65 4.97 1.08
N TYR A 573 5.94 4.45 2.25
CA TYR A 573 7.09 4.84 3.06
C TYR A 573 7.36 3.72 4.06
N ASP A 574 8.62 3.40 4.26
CA ASP A 574 9.05 2.23 5.03
C ASP A 574 9.55 2.62 6.42
N VAL A 575 8.76 3.45 7.10
CA VAL A 575 8.97 3.87 8.49
C VAL A 575 7.66 3.68 9.25
N ALA A 576 7.73 3.36 10.53
CA ALA A 576 6.54 3.14 11.35
C ALA A 576 5.73 4.43 11.51
N THR A 577 4.40 4.32 11.49
CA THR A 577 3.51 5.44 11.82
C THR A 577 3.26 5.51 13.33
N VAL A 578 2.79 6.68 13.78
CA VAL A 578 2.22 6.86 15.13
C VAL A 578 1.07 5.89 15.39
N GLY A 579 0.28 5.55 14.37
CA GLY A 579 -0.77 4.55 14.48
C GLY A 579 -0.22 3.15 14.77
N GLU A 580 0.83 2.74 14.05
CA GLU A 580 1.49 1.44 14.25
C GLU A 580 2.14 1.37 15.64
N MET A 581 2.79 2.45 16.08
CA MET A 581 3.39 2.54 17.42
C MET A 581 2.34 2.43 18.53
N PHE A 582 1.21 3.13 18.42
CA PHE A 582 0.08 2.99 19.35
C PHE A 582 -0.52 1.57 19.31
N GLY A 583 -0.77 1.05 18.11
CA GLY A 583 -1.32 -0.29 17.90
C GLY A 583 -0.45 -1.39 18.52
N SER A 584 0.89 -1.25 18.45
CA SER A 584 1.84 -2.17 19.09
C SER A 584 1.69 -2.25 20.60
N GLN A 585 1.17 -1.18 21.22
CA GLN A 585 0.88 -1.11 22.65
C GLN A 585 -0.56 -1.49 22.97
N GLY A 586 -1.32 -2.07 22.03
CA GLY A 586 -2.73 -2.44 22.23
C GLY A 586 -3.71 -1.28 22.20
N LEU A 587 -3.24 -0.06 21.93
CA LEU A 587 -4.07 1.15 21.92
C LEU A 587 -4.89 1.25 20.62
N LEU A 588 -6.02 1.94 20.71
CA LEU A 588 -6.96 2.13 19.60
C LEU A 588 -6.70 3.45 18.88
N VAL A 589 -6.59 3.41 17.55
CA VAL A 589 -6.29 4.57 16.71
C VAL A 589 -7.41 4.83 15.72
N GLY A 590 -7.99 6.03 15.78
CA GLY A 590 -8.94 6.54 14.80
C GLY A 590 -8.27 7.56 13.87
N ALA A 591 -8.63 7.52 12.58
CA ALA A 591 -8.17 8.49 11.60
C ALA A 591 -9.31 8.92 10.67
N ILE A 592 -9.45 10.22 10.46
CA ILE A 592 -10.37 10.81 9.49
C ILE A 592 -9.56 11.51 8.40
N LYS A 593 -9.77 11.11 7.14
CA LYS A 593 -9.15 11.69 5.93
C LYS A 593 -7.62 11.53 5.83
N GLN A 594 -6.95 11.16 6.92
CA GLN A 594 -5.51 10.94 6.96
C GLN A 594 -5.11 9.58 6.37
N ARG A 595 -5.13 9.48 5.03
CA ARG A 595 -4.83 8.25 4.29
C ARG A 595 -3.44 7.68 4.53
N LYS A 596 -2.50 8.48 5.07
CA LYS A 596 -1.19 7.95 5.48
C LYS A 596 -1.32 6.87 6.56
N LEU A 597 -2.35 6.93 7.41
CA LEU A 597 -2.59 5.92 8.47
C LEU A 597 -3.51 4.77 8.01
N GLN A 598 -4.15 4.88 6.84
CA GLN A 598 -5.02 3.83 6.29
C GLN A 598 -4.19 2.57 6.01
N ASN A 599 -4.58 1.44 6.62
CA ASN A 599 -3.80 0.18 6.61
C ASN A 599 -2.37 0.33 7.16
N ARG A 600 -2.13 1.39 7.94
CA ARG A 600 -0.84 1.76 8.55
C ARG A 600 -1.10 2.22 9.98
N GLY A 601 -1.78 1.36 10.74
CA GLY A 601 -2.01 1.53 12.17
C GLY A 601 -3.24 2.35 12.57
N ALA A 602 -4.06 2.85 11.63
CA ALA A 602 -5.43 3.25 11.96
C ALA A 602 -6.30 2.00 12.06
N ASP A 603 -6.83 1.74 13.26
CA ASP A 603 -7.83 0.68 13.48
C ASP A 603 -9.17 1.07 12.86
N LEU A 604 -9.51 2.36 12.98
CA LEU A 604 -10.75 2.95 12.51
C LEU A 604 -10.40 4.05 11.52
N PHE A 605 -10.96 3.97 10.31
CA PHE A 605 -10.69 4.94 9.26
C PHE A 605 -11.98 5.42 8.62
N ALA A 606 -12.14 6.73 8.48
CA ALA A 606 -13.18 7.31 7.66
C ALA A 606 -12.57 8.24 6.59
N GLU A 607 -13.15 8.23 5.40
CA GLU A 607 -12.68 9.03 4.27
C GLU A 607 -12.82 10.55 4.50
N GLY A 608 -13.69 10.97 5.43
CA GLY A 608 -14.04 12.37 5.61
C GLY A 608 -14.90 12.90 4.47
N GLY A 609 -14.94 14.22 4.36
CA GLY A 609 -15.61 14.96 3.29
C GLY A 609 -15.22 16.42 3.39
N GLU A 610 -16.19 17.31 3.18
CA GLU A 610 -16.04 18.71 3.60
C GLU A 610 -15.93 18.81 5.14
N ILE A 611 -15.59 19.99 5.66
CA ILE A 611 -15.32 20.24 7.09
C ILE A 611 -16.43 19.66 8.00
N ALA A 612 -17.70 19.89 7.68
CA ALA A 612 -18.83 19.43 8.49
C ALA A 612 -18.98 17.90 8.53
N GLU A 613 -18.72 17.22 7.39
CA GLU A 613 -18.75 15.76 7.33
C GLU A 613 -17.57 15.15 8.08
N THR A 614 -16.38 15.74 7.91
CA THR A 614 -15.16 15.38 8.66
C THR A 614 -15.37 15.50 10.17
N ALA A 615 -15.96 16.61 10.64
CA ALA A 615 -16.30 16.82 12.04
C ALA A 615 -17.35 15.81 12.54
N SER A 616 -18.42 15.60 11.78
CA SER A 616 -19.48 14.64 12.14
C SER A 616 -18.92 13.22 12.28
N GLN A 617 -18.12 12.75 11.32
CA GLN A 617 -17.50 11.43 11.38
C GLN A 617 -16.53 11.31 12.56
N ALA A 618 -15.74 12.36 12.85
CA ALA A 618 -14.88 12.38 14.02
C ALA A 618 -15.69 12.28 15.33
N VAL A 619 -16.78 13.04 15.45
CA VAL A 619 -17.70 13.00 16.61
C VAL A 619 -18.29 11.60 16.78
N GLN A 620 -18.80 10.98 15.72
CA GLN A 620 -19.35 9.62 15.79
C GLN A 620 -18.29 8.62 16.25
N MET A 621 -17.09 8.65 15.66
CA MET A 621 -16.00 7.75 16.04
C MET A 621 -15.58 7.94 17.51
N ILE A 622 -15.54 9.17 18.02
CA ILE A 622 -15.21 9.44 19.43
C ILE A 622 -16.31 8.91 20.36
N LEU A 623 -17.58 9.15 20.04
CA LEU A 623 -18.69 8.76 20.90
C LEU A 623 -18.89 7.24 20.96
N HIS A 624 -18.74 6.57 19.83
CA HIS A 624 -18.95 5.13 19.68
C HIS A 624 -17.69 4.32 20.03
N GLU A 625 -16.54 4.72 19.47
CA GLU A 625 -15.32 3.92 19.53
C GLU A 625 -14.26 4.44 20.50
N ASP A 626 -14.34 5.70 20.94
CA ASP A 626 -13.44 6.28 21.96
C ASP A 626 -11.95 5.94 21.76
N PRO A 627 -11.35 6.28 20.61
CA PRO A 627 -9.98 5.93 20.29
C PRO A 627 -8.98 6.67 21.20
N ASP A 628 -7.89 6.00 21.56
CA ASP A 628 -6.79 6.54 22.37
C ASP A 628 -6.04 7.68 21.65
N LEU A 629 -5.88 7.53 20.34
CA LEU A 629 -5.39 8.55 19.42
C LEU A 629 -6.40 8.78 18.31
N MET A 630 -6.83 10.02 18.14
CA MET A 630 -7.67 10.46 17.05
C MET A 630 -6.91 11.43 16.15
N VAL A 631 -6.70 11.06 14.89
CA VAL A 631 -6.04 11.90 13.89
C VAL A 631 -7.06 12.46 12.93
N VAL A 632 -7.17 13.78 12.84
CA VAL A 632 -8.14 14.46 11.97
C VAL A 632 -7.40 15.40 11.03
N LEU A 633 -7.60 15.23 9.72
CA LEU A 633 -7.06 16.12 8.70
C LEU A 633 -8.15 17.05 8.16
N PHE A 634 -7.88 18.36 8.21
CA PHE A 634 -8.60 19.37 7.44
C PHE A 634 -7.69 19.89 6.31
N ASN A 635 -8.18 19.85 5.07
CA ASN A 635 -7.41 20.26 3.88
C ASN A 635 -7.96 21.53 3.19
N GLU A 636 -8.99 22.12 3.78
CA GLU A 636 -9.78 23.16 3.16
C GLU A 636 -9.04 24.50 3.13
N THR A 637 -8.12 24.76 4.07
CA THR A 637 -7.29 25.98 4.06
C THR A 637 -6.33 26.02 2.87
N ASP A 638 -5.63 24.93 2.57
CA ASP A 638 -4.76 24.80 1.39
C ASP A 638 -5.54 25.01 0.09
N SER A 639 -6.55 24.16 -0.15
CA SER A 639 -7.33 24.18 -1.38
C SER A 639 -8.05 25.52 -1.63
N THR A 640 -8.51 26.18 -0.57
CA THR A 640 -9.12 27.51 -0.66
C THR A 640 -8.08 28.57 -0.98
N ALA A 641 -6.89 28.51 -0.36
CA ALA A 641 -5.82 29.47 -0.60
C ALA A 641 -5.28 29.38 -2.04
N HIS A 642 -5.08 28.19 -2.60
CA HIS A 642 -4.71 28.02 -4.01
C HIS A 642 -5.67 28.75 -4.97
N LYS A 643 -6.97 28.72 -4.65
CA LYS A 643 -8.04 29.23 -5.50
C LYS A 643 -8.32 30.72 -5.30
N TYR A 644 -8.25 31.21 -4.07
CA TYR A 644 -8.74 32.54 -3.69
C TYR A 644 -7.68 33.43 -3.03
N GLY A 645 -6.48 32.90 -2.75
CA GLY A 645 -5.45 33.59 -1.99
C GLY A 645 -5.55 33.34 -0.48
N THR A 646 -4.52 33.79 0.23
CA THR A 646 -4.29 33.68 1.68
C THR A 646 -4.94 34.80 2.49
N SER A 647 -5.65 35.69 1.81
CA SER A 647 -6.35 36.82 2.41
C SER A 647 -7.71 37.00 1.75
N GLY A 648 -8.73 37.27 2.55
CA GLY A 648 -10.09 37.50 2.06
C GLY A 648 -11.16 36.68 2.79
N PRO A 649 -12.45 36.92 2.48
CA PRO A 649 -13.57 36.32 3.19
C PRO A 649 -13.68 34.81 2.99
N GLN A 650 -13.15 34.25 1.89
CA GLN A 650 -13.19 32.81 1.63
C GLN A 650 -12.30 32.04 2.61
N ILE A 651 -11.06 32.49 2.79
CA ILE A 651 -10.14 31.84 3.72
C ILE A 651 -10.56 32.07 5.17
N GLN A 652 -11.10 33.26 5.49
CA GLN A 652 -11.71 33.54 6.80
C GLN A 652 -12.81 32.52 7.11
N ALA A 653 -13.79 32.37 6.21
CA ALA A 653 -14.92 31.47 6.42
C ALA A 653 -14.50 30.01 6.63
N VAL A 654 -13.43 29.57 5.96
CA VAL A 654 -12.89 28.21 6.13
C VAL A 654 -12.23 28.04 7.50
N VAL A 655 -11.44 29.02 7.93
CA VAL A 655 -10.79 28.97 9.25
C VAL A 655 -11.84 28.99 10.38
N GLU A 656 -12.87 29.83 10.27
CA GLU A 656 -13.99 29.87 11.21
C GLU A 656 -14.80 28.55 11.22
N GLN A 657 -15.00 27.92 10.06
CA GLN A 657 -15.66 26.60 9.98
C GLN A 657 -14.83 25.48 10.61
N ILE A 658 -13.50 25.52 10.47
CA ILE A 658 -12.60 24.57 11.15
C ILE A 658 -12.66 24.80 12.67
N ASP A 659 -12.70 26.06 13.13
CA ASP A 659 -12.87 26.39 14.55
C ASP A 659 -14.17 25.77 15.12
N ASP A 660 -15.30 25.96 14.44
CA ASP A 660 -16.59 25.35 14.80
C ASP A 660 -16.52 23.82 14.85
N ALA A 661 -15.86 23.21 13.86
CA ALA A 661 -15.65 21.76 13.79
C ALA A 661 -14.81 21.25 14.97
N LEU A 662 -13.74 21.96 15.35
CA LEU A 662 -12.94 21.64 16.53
C LEU A 662 -13.80 21.72 17.80
N GLY A 663 -14.67 22.72 17.92
CA GLY A 663 -15.62 22.83 19.03
C GLY A 663 -16.49 21.59 19.18
N GLN A 664 -17.07 21.09 18.09
CA GLN A 664 -17.90 19.88 18.07
C GLN A 664 -17.12 18.62 18.48
N ILE A 665 -15.89 18.48 17.99
CA ILE A 665 -15.01 17.35 18.32
C ILE A 665 -14.63 17.38 19.81
N LEU A 666 -14.28 18.55 20.34
CA LEU A 666 -13.95 18.70 21.77
C LEU A 666 -15.18 18.42 22.66
N ASP A 667 -16.38 18.79 22.21
CA ASP A 667 -17.63 18.45 22.91
C ASP A 667 -17.88 16.94 22.96
N ALA A 668 -17.52 16.18 21.93
CA ALA A 668 -17.61 14.72 21.96
C ALA A 668 -16.70 14.11 23.03
N TYR A 669 -15.47 14.60 23.17
CA TYR A 669 -14.57 14.19 24.27
C TYR A 669 -15.11 14.58 25.65
N ARG A 670 -15.74 15.76 25.78
CA ARG A 670 -16.42 16.16 27.03
C ARG A 670 -17.56 15.21 27.39
N GLN A 671 -18.37 14.80 26.40
CA GLN A 671 -19.45 13.83 26.59
C GLN A 671 -18.95 12.45 27.02
N ARG A 672 -17.77 12.03 26.53
CA ARG A 672 -17.08 10.80 26.97
C ARG A 672 -16.36 10.93 28.32
N GLY A 673 -16.35 12.12 28.94
CA GLY A 673 -15.73 12.36 30.23
C GLY A 673 -14.22 12.64 30.18
N HIS A 674 -13.66 12.92 29.00
CA HIS A 674 -12.22 13.12 28.80
C HIS A 674 -11.75 14.58 28.89
N ALA A 675 -12.65 15.51 29.25
CA ALA A 675 -12.41 16.95 29.19
C ALA A 675 -11.13 17.43 29.90
N GLU A 676 -10.81 16.86 31.07
CA GLU A 676 -9.66 17.28 31.89
C GLU A 676 -8.36 16.54 31.55
N ALA A 677 -8.46 15.41 30.84
CA ALA A 677 -7.35 14.50 30.56
C ALA A 677 -6.94 14.50 29.07
N LEU A 678 -7.72 15.14 28.20
CA LEU A 678 -7.46 15.20 26.76
C LEU A 678 -6.18 16.01 26.47
N ASN A 679 -5.31 15.45 25.64
CA ASN A 679 -4.25 16.18 24.99
C ASN A 679 -4.70 16.57 23.59
N VAL A 680 -4.38 17.79 23.16
CA VAL A 680 -4.67 18.30 21.83
C VAL A 680 -3.38 18.81 21.21
N VAL A 681 -3.07 18.32 20.02
CA VAL A 681 -1.98 18.82 19.18
C VAL A 681 -2.60 19.36 17.91
N LEU A 682 -2.42 20.65 17.65
CA LEU A 682 -2.81 21.28 16.40
C LEU A 682 -1.55 21.64 15.63
N VAL A 683 -1.45 21.25 14.36
CA VAL A 683 -0.24 21.50 13.58
C VAL A 683 -0.58 21.71 12.10
N GLY A 684 0.07 22.72 11.49
CA GLY A 684 0.11 22.89 10.05
C GLY A 684 1.25 22.10 9.44
N ASP A 685 1.08 21.61 8.22
CA ASP A 685 2.12 20.89 7.49
C ASP A 685 3.05 21.84 6.72
N HIS A 686 2.51 22.93 6.17
CA HIS A 686 3.24 24.02 5.54
C HIS A 686 2.46 25.36 5.61
N GLY A 687 3.17 26.44 5.29
CA GLY A 687 2.60 27.76 5.04
C GLY A 687 2.10 27.93 3.60
N MET A 688 1.83 29.17 3.21
CA MET A 688 1.29 29.52 1.88
C MET A 688 1.62 30.97 1.53
N THR A 689 2.00 31.24 0.28
CA THR A 689 2.34 32.59 -0.20
C THR A 689 1.57 32.96 -1.46
N GLU A 690 1.13 34.21 -1.58
CA GLU A 690 0.49 34.73 -2.80
C GLU A 690 1.44 34.63 -4.00
N VAL A 691 0.89 34.28 -5.16
CA VAL A 691 1.59 34.20 -6.44
C VAL A 691 1.17 35.39 -7.31
N HIS A 692 2.17 36.14 -7.77
CA HIS A 692 1.99 37.28 -8.65
C HIS A 692 2.59 37.03 -10.04
N THR A 693 3.50 36.07 -10.16
CA THR A 693 4.18 35.74 -11.41
C THR A 693 4.41 34.23 -11.54
N ASN A 694 3.92 33.67 -12.65
CA ASN A 694 4.13 32.27 -13.02
C ASN A 694 5.44 32.11 -13.82
N LEU A 695 6.34 31.25 -13.37
CA LEU A 695 7.65 30.99 -13.96
C LEU A 695 7.71 29.76 -14.87
N THR A 696 6.62 29.00 -15.05
CA THR A 696 6.62 27.72 -15.78
C THR A 696 7.10 27.85 -17.24
N SER A 697 6.68 28.89 -17.96
CA SER A 697 7.18 29.14 -19.32
C SER A 697 8.63 29.61 -19.30
N THR A 698 9.01 30.44 -18.34
CA THR A 698 10.39 30.94 -18.21
C THR A 698 11.38 29.82 -17.93
N LEU A 699 11.01 28.84 -17.10
CA LEU A 699 11.83 27.64 -16.88
C LEU A 699 12.02 26.89 -18.20
N SER A 700 10.96 26.71 -18.98
CA SER A 700 11.04 26.04 -20.28
C SER A 700 11.94 26.81 -21.26
N ASP A 701 11.78 28.13 -21.35
CA ASP A 701 12.61 28.99 -22.19
C ASP A 701 14.11 28.91 -21.82
N VAL A 702 14.42 28.82 -20.52
CA VAL A 702 15.79 28.62 -20.03
C VAL A 702 16.33 27.25 -20.42
N LEU A 703 15.55 26.18 -20.20
CA LEU A 703 15.98 24.84 -20.57
C LEU A 703 16.18 24.70 -22.09
N ASP A 704 15.33 25.33 -22.90
CA ASP A 704 15.47 25.43 -24.35
C ASP A 704 16.74 26.21 -24.76
N ALA A 705 17.01 27.34 -24.09
CA ALA A 705 18.19 28.15 -24.36
C ALA A 705 19.51 27.46 -23.98
N VAL A 706 19.50 26.66 -22.92
CA VAL A 706 20.64 25.81 -22.53
C VAL A 706 20.85 24.67 -23.53
N GLY A 707 19.78 24.24 -24.22
CA GLY A 707 19.84 23.27 -25.31
C GLY A 707 20.00 21.82 -24.85
N ILE A 708 19.66 21.52 -23.59
CA ILE A 708 19.70 20.16 -23.05
C ILE A 708 18.30 19.53 -23.17
N PRO A 709 18.16 18.34 -23.81
CA PRO A 709 16.85 17.70 -23.92
C PRO A 709 16.25 17.36 -22.57
N TYR A 710 15.00 17.77 -22.35
CA TYR A 710 14.32 17.65 -21.07
C TYR A 710 12.88 17.16 -21.18
N GLU A 711 12.35 16.65 -20.07
CA GLU A 711 10.94 16.26 -19.91
C GLU A 711 10.42 16.49 -18.48
N ASN A 712 9.10 16.56 -18.35
CA ASN A 712 8.43 16.70 -17.08
C ASN A 712 8.01 15.32 -16.51
N ALA A 713 8.34 15.05 -15.25
CA ALA A 713 7.98 13.83 -14.52
C ALA A 713 6.49 13.78 -14.11
N ALA A 714 5.88 14.96 -13.95
CA ALA A 714 4.50 15.10 -13.52
C ALA A 714 3.48 14.78 -14.63
N VAL A 715 3.86 14.82 -15.91
CA VAL A 715 2.93 14.50 -17.02
C VAL A 715 2.88 13.00 -17.28
N ASN A 716 1.67 12.44 -17.29
CA ASN A 716 1.45 11.02 -17.53
C ASN A 716 1.50 10.69 -19.05
N ILE A 717 2.69 10.76 -19.63
CA ILE A 717 2.93 10.57 -21.07
C ILE A 717 3.76 9.33 -21.38
N GLY A 718 3.69 8.33 -20.51
CA GLY A 718 4.43 7.09 -20.66
C GLY A 718 5.93 7.30 -20.37
N PRO A 719 6.83 6.70 -21.16
CA PRO A 719 8.28 6.75 -20.98
C PRO A 719 8.98 8.11 -21.11
N PHE A 720 10.26 8.21 -20.69
CA PHE A 720 11.15 9.32 -21.06
C PHE A 720 11.88 9.05 -22.38
N ARG A 721 12.08 10.08 -23.21
CA ARG A 721 12.82 10.02 -24.48
C ARG A 721 14.23 9.52 -24.29
N GLU A 722 14.71 8.75 -25.26
CA GLU A 722 16.08 8.25 -25.24
C GLU A 722 17.10 9.41 -25.22
N ASP A 723 16.81 10.56 -25.81
CA ASP A 723 17.72 11.71 -25.77
C ASP A 723 17.56 12.57 -24.51
N THR A 724 16.54 12.33 -23.68
CA THR A 724 16.28 13.11 -22.46
C THR A 724 17.42 12.95 -21.46
N LYS A 725 18.11 14.07 -21.20
CA LYS A 725 19.16 14.19 -20.18
C LYS A 725 18.65 14.75 -18.87
N LEU A 726 17.66 15.65 -18.94
CA LEU A 726 17.04 16.28 -17.78
C LEU A 726 15.60 15.83 -17.61
N VAL A 727 15.21 15.52 -16.39
CA VAL A 727 13.82 15.37 -16.00
C VAL A 727 13.52 16.44 -14.98
N TYR A 728 12.37 17.11 -15.03
CA TYR A 728 11.96 18.03 -13.98
C TYR A 728 10.59 17.68 -13.42
N ASN A 729 10.35 18.05 -12.17
CA ASN A 729 9.05 17.96 -11.53
C ASN A 729 8.72 19.35 -10.93
N LEU A 730 7.50 19.84 -11.17
CA LEU A 730 7.06 21.11 -10.61
C LEU A 730 6.34 20.83 -9.30
N ALA A 731 6.95 21.25 -8.20
CA ALA A 731 6.39 21.24 -6.85
C ALA A 731 5.90 22.66 -6.50
N SER A 732 5.20 23.29 -7.45
CA SER A 732 4.67 24.65 -7.37
C SER A 732 5.69 25.72 -7.01
N GLY A 733 5.93 26.00 -5.72
CA GLY A 733 6.92 26.97 -5.24
C GLY A 733 8.37 26.56 -5.54
N SER A 734 8.62 25.30 -5.88
CA SER A 734 9.93 24.83 -6.33
C SER A 734 9.84 23.95 -7.58
N ALA A 735 10.96 23.79 -8.28
CA ALA A 735 11.12 22.83 -9.35
C ALA A 735 12.31 21.90 -9.05
N GLU A 736 12.04 20.61 -9.00
CA GLU A 736 13.06 19.57 -8.82
C GLU A 736 13.61 19.20 -10.20
N ILE A 737 14.93 19.29 -10.39
CA ILE A 737 15.62 18.94 -11.64
C ILE A 737 16.47 17.71 -11.40
N TYR A 738 16.33 16.73 -12.26
CA TYR A 738 16.99 15.43 -12.21
C TYR A 738 17.86 15.24 -13.44
N PHE A 739 19.09 14.78 -13.23
CA PHE A 739 20.03 14.33 -14.24
C PHE A 739 19.75 12.85 -14.49
N ARG A 740 18.94 12.61 -15.51
CA ARG A 740 18.70 11.28 -16.04
C ARG A 740 19.94 10.71 -16.72
N LYS A 741 20.73 11.58 -17.36
CA LYS A 741 22.03 11.26 -17.95
C LYS A 741 23.12 12.19 -17.44
N PRO A 742 24.40 11.76 -17.44
CA PRO A 742 25.51 12.65 -17.10
C PRO A 742 25.54 13.88 -18.01
N LEU A 743 25.72 15.05 -17.40
CA LEU A 743 25.99 16.30 -18.09
C LEU A 743 27.49 16.51 -18.24
N THR A 744 27.91 17.16 -19.31
CA THR A 744 29.26 17.74 -19.40
C THR A 744 29.38 18.94 -18.45
N GLN A 745 30.60 19.30 -18.05
CA GLN A 745 30.81 20.47 -17.19
C GLN A 745 30.22 21.75 -17.80
N ALA A 746 30.37 21.94 -19.12
CA ALA A 746 29.81 23.10 -19.80
C ALA A 746 28.27 23.12 -19.80
N GLU A 747 27.62 21.96 -19.96
CA GLU A 747 26.16 21.83 -19.84
C GLU A 747 25.70 22.14 -18.42
N TYR A 748 26.40 21.62 -17.41
CA TYR A 748 26.11 21.89 -16.00
C TYR A 748 26.25 23.37 -15.65
N ASP A 749 27.37 24.00 -16.03
CA ASP A 749 27.63 25.41 -15.75
C ASP A 749 26.58 26.33 -16.44
N ALA A 750 26.21 26.00 -17.68
CA ALA A 750 25.16 26.73 -18.42
C ALA A 750 23.78 26.54 -17.79
N LEU A 751 23.44 25.32 -17.33
CA LEU A 751 22.20 25.04 -16.64
C LEU A 751 22.09 25.84 -15.34
N ILE A 752 23.12 25.80 -14.48
CA ILE A 752 23.12 26.56 -13.22
C ILE A 752 22.98 28.06 -13.48
N ALA A 753 23.80 28.62 -14.37
CA ALA A 753 23.73 30.04 -14.70
C ALA A 753 22.37 30.45 -15.29
N GLY A 754 21.75 29.58 -16.09
CA GLY A 754 20.41 29.78 -16.64
C GLY A 754 19.33 29.80 -15.56
N LEU A 755 19.35 28.83 -14.65
CA LEU A 755 18.37 28.71 -13.57
C LEU A 755 18.51 29.85 -12.55
N GLU A 756 19.74 30.18 -12.13
CA GLU A 756 20.01 31.32 -11.24
C GLU A 756 19.71 32.67 -11.89
N GLY A 757 19.73 32.74 -13.23
CA GLY A 757 19.40 33.94 -13.99
C GLY A 757 17.89 34.23 -14.09
N ILE A 758 17.02 33.30 -13.70
CA ILE A 758 15.57 33.51 -13.72
C ILE A 758 15.19 34.54 -12.64
N THR A 759 14.65 35.68 -13.07
CA THR A 759 14.09 36.66 -12.14
C THR A 759 12.92 36.03 -11.37
N GLY A 760 13.03 35.99 -10.05
CA GLY A 760 12.05 35.32 -9.19
C GLY A 760 12.49 33.96 -8.64
N VAL A 761 13.64 33.45 -9.07
CA VAL A 761 14.32 32.34 -8.36
C VAL A 761 15.06 32.90 -7.15
N ALA A 762 14.77 32.36 -5.97
CA ALA A 762 15.47 32.70 -4.74
C ALA A 762 16.80 31.97 -4.64
N ARG A 763 16.81 30.68 -5.00
CA ARG A 763 17.99 29.84 -4.90
C ARG A 763 17.88 28.60 -5.79
N VAL A 764 19.02 28.16 -6.31
CA VAL A 764 19.18 26.81 -6.87
C VAL A 764 20.03 26.01 -5.87
N TYR A 765 19.44 24.99 -5.25
CA TYR A 765 20.15 24.08 -4.37
C TYR A 765 20.79 22.96 -5.17
N THR A 766 22.05 22.67 -4.87
CA THR A 766 22.77 21.49 -5.38
C THR A 766 22.46 20.25 -4.56
N ARG A 767 22.66 19.06 -5.14
CA ARG A 767 22.50 17.78 -4.42
C ARG A 767 23.25 17.74 -3.08
N SER A 768 24.49 18.24 -3.03
CA SER A 768 25.26 18.30 -1.79
C SER A 768 24.64 19.22 -0.72
N GLU A 769 23.98 20.30 -1.11
CA GLU A 769 23.29 21.19 -0.16
C GLU A 769 21.97 20.57 0.30
N LEU A 770 21.25 19.92 -0.61
CA LEU A 770 20.03 19.18 -0.31
C LEU A 770 20.31 18.01 0.64
N ASP A 771 21.43 17.31 0.47
CA ASP A 771 21.88 16.26 1.40
C ASP A 771 22.26 16.84 2.77
N ALA A 772 22.91 18.00 2.81
CA ALA A 772 23.21 18.71 4.05
C ALA A 772 21.96 19.24 4.77
N MET A 773 20.84 19.35 4.06
CA MET A 773 19.53 19.70 4.60
C MET A 773 18.71 18.46 5.02
N ASP A 774 19.28 17.26 4.94
CA ASP A 774 18.61 15.99 5.27
C ASP A 774 17.31 15.75 4.48
N THR A 775 17.37 16.00 3.17
CA THR A 775 16.24 15.81 2.27
C THR A 775 16.23 14.42 1.62
N PRO A 776 15.12 13.98 1.04
CA PRO A 776 15.05 12.69 0.34
C PRO A 776 16.08 12.59 -0.78
N GLN A 777 16.67 11.41 -0.96
CA GLN A 777 17.65 11.13 -2.01
C GLN A 777 17.02 11.18 -3.41
N ASN A 778 15.71 11.01 -3.49
CA ASN A 778 14.89 11.15 -4.70
C ASN A 778 14.34 12.56 -4.93
N LEU A 779 14.78 13.59 -4.20
CA LEU A 779 14.35 15.00 -4.36
C LEU A 779 15.13 15.77 -5.46
N GLY A 780 15.39 15.13 -6.61
CA GLY A 780 16.18 15.76 -7.69
C GLY A 780 17.68 15.91 -7.40
N ASP A 781 18.46 16.28 -8.42
CA ASP A 781 19.87 16.68 -8.29
C ASP A 781 20.04 18.17 -8.02
N LEU A 782 19.08 18.96 -8.51
CA LEU A 782 18.94 20.37 -8.19
C LEU A 782 17.51 20.64 -7.75
N VAL A 783 17.31 21.60 -6.86
CA VAL A 783 15.99 22.17 -6.60
C VAL A 783 16.05 23.68 -6.82
N VAL A 784 15.17 24.18 -7.67
CA VAL A 784 15.02 25.61 -7.98
C VAL A 784 13.89 26.15 -7.14
N ASP A 785 14.23 26.88 -6.08
CA ASP A 785 13.26 27.51 -5.18
C ASP A 785 12.88 28.90 -5.70
N CYS A 786 11.58 29.18 -5.73
CA CYS A 786 11.07 30.51 -6.04
C CYS A 786 11.21 31.45 -4.83
N ALA A 787 11.40 32.74 -5.11
CA ALA A 787 11.17 33.80 -4.14
C ALA A 787 9.67 34.00 -3.91
N GLU A 788 9.29 34.58 -2.77
CA GLU A 788 7.91 34.95 -2.50
C GLU A 788 7.32 35.82 -3.62
N GLY A 789 6.05 35.57 -3.98
CA GLY A 789 5.40 36.21 -5.13
C GLY A 789 5.60 35.47 -6.46
N TYR A 790 6.45 34.45 -6.51
CA TYR A 790 6.74 33.66 -7.71
C TYR A 790 6.45 32.18 -7.46
N ALA A 791 5.99 31.47 -8.50
CA ALA A 791 5.82 30.02 -8.48
C ALA A 791 5.85 29.43 -9.90
N PHE A 792 6.07 28.12 -10.02
CA PHE A 792 5.86 27.34 -11.24
C PHE A 792 4.42 26.83 -11.36
N SER A 793 3.46 27.73 -11.13
CA SER A 793 2.02 27.41 -11.12
C SER A 793 1.17 28.60 -11.57
N THR A 794 -0.08 28.31 -11.94
CA THR A 794 -1.10 29.31 -12.27
C THR A 794 -2.04 29.64 -11.11
N SER A 795 -1.88 29.00 -9.95
CA SER A 795 -2.70 29.26 -8.75
C SER A 795 -2.46 30.68 -8.20
N VAL A 796 -3.40 31.15 -7.38
CA VAL A 796 -3.35 32.49 -6.77
C VAL A 796 -2.40 32.52 -5.58
N ALA A 797 -2.25 31.41 -4.86
CA ALA A 797 -1.25 31.21 -3.83
C ALA A 797 -0.65 29.81 -3.98
N GLU A 798 0.60 29.64 -3.55
CA GLU A 798 1.32 28.36 -3.63
C GLU A 798 2.27 28.16 -2.44
N HIS A 799 2.71 26.90 -2.32
CA HIS A 799 3.71 26.42 -1.37
C HIS A 799 4.73 25.53 -2.08
N GLY A 800 5.68 24.98 -1.32
CA GLY A 800 6.71 24.08 -1.85
C GLY A 800 8.11 24.68 -1.97
N ALA A 801 8.31 25.96 -1.64
CA ALA A 801 9.66 26.51 -1.45
C ALA A 801 10.02 26.56 0.04
N LYS A 802 11.31 26.80 0.35
CA LYS A 802 11.78 26.98 1.72
C LYS A 802 11.03 28.09 2.50
N ALA A 803 10.55 29.11 1.80
CA ALA A 803 9.82 30.23 2.39
C ALA A 803 8.49 29.81 3.05
N GLN A 804 7.87 28.72 2.59
CA GLN A 804 6.61 28.22 3.15
C GLN A 804 6.81 27.15 4.23
N GLN A 805 8.00 27.02 4.82
CA GLN A 805 8.21 26.10 5.94
C GLN A 805 7.61 26.60 7.26
N GLN A 806 7.29 27.88 7.43
CA GLN A 806 6.74 28.33 8.71
C GLN A 806 5.30 27.83 8.90
N ILE A 807 5.01 27.20 10.04
CA ILE A 807 3.73 26.53 10.32
C ILE A 807 3.08 26.99 11.62
N PHE A 808 1.78 26.73 11.73
CA PHE A 808 1.05 26.79 12.99
C PHE A 808 1.29 25.54 13.84
N MET A 809 1.43 25.68 15.16
CA MET A 809 1.64 24.57 16.10
C MET A 809 1.26 24.95 17.54
N VAL A 810 0.40 24.14 18.16
CA VAL A 810 -0.05 24.27 19.56
C VAL A 810 -0.07 22.90 20.22
N PHE A 811 0.44 22.84 21.45
CA PHE A 811 0.23 21.71 22.37
C PHE A 811 -0.68 22.17 23.51
N ASN A 812 -1.70 21.39 23.82
CA ASN A 812 -2.62 21.66 24.93
C ASN A 812 -2.90 20.35 25.67
N GLY A 813 -2.97 20.38 27.00
CA GLY A 813 -3.25 19.18 27.79
C GLY A 813 -2.86 19.31 29.26
N PRO A 814 -3.19 18.30 30.08
CA PRO A 814 -2.96 18.33 31.53
C PRO A 814 -1.49 18.48 31.93
N THR A 815 -0.56 17.95 31.14
CA THR A 815 0.90 18.00 31.39
C THR A 815 1.59 19.19 30.72
N ILE A 816 0.89 19.94 29.86
CA ILE A 816 1.43 21.05 29.08
C ILE A 816 1.23 22.37 29.83
N LYS A 817 2.22 23.26 29.79
CA LYS A 817 2.10 24.61 30.37
C LYS A 817 0.97 25.39 29.69
N GLN A 818 0.33 26.28 30.45
CA GLN A 818 -0.85 27.03 29.99
C GLN A 818 -0.48 28.50 29.76
N GLY A 819 -0.92 29.06 28.63
CA GLY A 819 -0.72 30.47 28.26
C GLY A 819 0.73 30.82 27.91
N GLU A 820 1.58 29.83 27.65
CA GLU A 820 3.00 30.02 27.39
C GLU A 820 3.30 30.13 25.89
N LEU A 821 4.25 30.99 25.56
CA LEU A 821 4.83 31.07 24.21
C LEU A 821 6.19 30.35 24.23
N TYR A 822 6.32 29.33 23.40
CA TYR A 822 7.57 28.64 23.20
C TYR A 822 8.29 29.23 21.99
N GLU A 823 9.40 29.94 22.26
CA GLU A 823 10.18 30.69 21.27
C GLU A 823 11.39 29.90 20.72
N THR A 824 11.77 28.81 21.39
CA THR A 824 12.76 27.89 20.83
C THR A 824 12.19 27.23 19.58
N GLU A 825 13.06 26.92 18.61
CA GLU A 825 12.65 26.24 17.38
C GLU A 825 11.91 24.93 17.69
N CYS A 826 10.75 24.77 17.07
CA CYS A 826 9.99 23.53 17.01
C CYS A 826 9.87 23.10 15.56
N ARG A 827 9.90 21.80 15.31
CA ARG A 827 9.69 21.26 13.97
C ARG A 827 8.49 20.32 13.93
N SER A 828 7.83 20.21 12.79
CA SER A 828 6.71 19.28 12.58
C SER A 828 7.09 17.83 12.94
N VAL A 829 8.37 17.46 12.75
CA VAL A 829 8.93 16.17 13.13
C VAL A 829 8.80 15.87 14.64
N ASP A 830 8.78 16.89 15.50
CA ASP A 830 8.74 16.76 16.95
C ASP A 830 7.36 16.32 17.47
N CYS A 831 6.28 16.50 16.68
CA CYS A 831 4.91 16.24 17.12
C CYS A 831 4.73 14.79 17.61
N VAL A 832 5.16 13.81 16.82
CA VAL A 832 5.00 12.39 17.15
C VAL A 832 5.80 12.03 18.40
N ALA A 833 7.05 12.50 18.54
CA ALA A 833 7.85 12.23 19.73
C ALA A 833 7.17 12.74 21.02
N ASN A 834 6.55 13.92 20.98
CA ASN A 834 5.84 14.48 22.13
C ASN A 834 4.52 13.75 22.41
N ILE A 835 3.78 13.31 21.37
CA ILE A 835 2.59 12.48 21.54
C ILE A 835 2.98 11.14 22.21
N LEU A 836 3.98 10.45 21.69
CA LEU A 836 4.47 9.19 22.27
C LEU A 836 4.90 9.36 23.73
N ALA A 837 5.64 10.43 24.04
CA ALA A 837 6.11 10.73 25.39
C ALA A 837 4.97 10.96 26.39
N VAL A 838 3.90 11.64 26.00
CA VAL A 838 2.73 11.86 26.87
C VAL A 838 2.00 10.56 27.21
N HIS A 839 2.02 9.59 26.31
CA HIS A 839 1.38 8.28 26.51
C HIS A 839 2.31 7.22 27.11
N GLY A 840 3.61 7.50 27.19
CA GLY A 840 4.61 6.50 27.57
C GLY A 840 4.76 5.38 26.52
N VAL A 841 4.40 5.64 25.26
CA VAL A 841 4.58 4.71 24.15
C VAL A 841 6.06 4.77 23.70
N PRO A 842 6.76 3.63 23.57
CA PRO A 842 8.12 3.61 23.05
C PRO A 842 8.18 4.16 21.61
N ALA A 843 9.16 5.02 21.34
CA ALA A 843 9.44 5.47 19.99
C ALA A 843 10.31 4.44 19.24
N GLU A 844 9.99 4.22 17.99
CA GLU A 844 10.84 3.46 17.06
C GLU A 844 12.10 4.26 16.71
N ASP A 845 13.15 3.57 16.28
CA ASP A 845 14.44 4.19 15.88
C ASP A 845 14.29 5.15 14.67
N THR A 846 13.18 5.05 13.93
CA THR A 846 12.86 5.92 12.80
C THR A 846 12.16 7.23 13.21
N VAL A 847 11.87 7.44 14.49
CA VAL A 847 11.33 8.70 15.01
C VAL A 847 12.49 9.65 15.28
N ASP A 848 12.69 10.61 14.38
CA ASP A 848 13.77 11.61 14.46
C ASP A 848 13.44 12.79 15.39
N GLY A 849 12.15 13.04 15.62
CA GLY A 849 11.65 14.17 16.41
C GLY A 849 12.10 14.15 17.87
N ALA A 850 12.22 15.34 18.46
CA ALA A 850 12.64 15.50 19.85
C ALA A 850 11.45 15.74 20.80
N VAL A 851 11.56 15.23 22.02
CA VAL A 851 10.66 15.61 23.13
C VAL A 851 10.99 17.03 23.58
N LEU A 852 10.03 17.94 23.43
CA LEU A 852 10.18 19.37 23.68
C LEU A 852 10.04 19.68 25.18
N ASN A 853 11.04 19.32 25.98
CA ASN A 853 10.99 19.42 27.45
C ASN A 853 10.50 20.78 28.01
N GLY A 854 10.69 21.88 27.28
CA GLY A 854 10.27 23.20 27.73
C GLY A 854 8.76 23.47 27.69
N ILE A 855 7.95 22.63 27.02
CA ILE A 855 6.48 22.81 26.96
C ILE A 855 5.74 22.15 28.15
N TYR A 856 6.38 21.24 28.88
CA TYR A 856 5.79 20.49 29.99
C TYR A 856 5.88 21.23 31.33
N LYS A 857 4.89 21.04 32.22
CA LYS A 857 4.76 21.69 33.55
C LYS A 857 5.88 21.39 34.54
#